data_AF-A0A9Q0HIP9-F1
#
_entry.id   AF-A0A9Q0HIP9-F1
#
_cell.length_a   1.000
_cell.length_b   1.000
_cell.length_c   1.000
_cell.angle_alpha   90.00
_cell.angle_beta   90.00
_cell.angle_gamma   90.00
#
_symmetry.space_group_name_H-M   'P 1'
#
loop_
_entity.id
_entity.type
_entity.pdbx_description
1 polymer ?
#
loop_
_entity_poly.entity_id
_entity_poly.type
_entity_poly.pdbx_seq_one_letter_code
_entity_poly.pdbx_strand_id
1 'polypeptide(L)'
;MSEESRQLMVVYDDHSEQRSLSLDDTSSTEESPGETRLLLENPNDAIPYIGQRFATHDAAYEFYSEFAKHCGFSIRRHRTEGKDGVGKGLTRRYFVCHRAGNTPVKASNDSKPQRNRKSSRCGCQAYLRISKTMELGVPEWRVTGFANHHNHDLLEANQVRFLPAYRTISEADKNRIFMFAKTGISVQQMMRLMELEKCVEPGYLPFTEKDVRNLLQSFRKVDQEDESIDLLRMCKNIKDKDPNFRYEYTVDASNRLENIAWSYASSIQSYDIFGDAVVYDTTHRLTAFDMPLGIWVGMNNYGMPCFFGCGLLREENMRSFSWALKAFLGFMNGKAPQTILTDQNMCLKEAIAIEMPSTKHALCIWLIVAKFPSWFNAVLGERYNEWKNEFYRLYNLETMEEFELGWRDMVNSFGLHTNRHIANLFALRTLWALPYLTSHFFAGMTAANQSKSINAFIQRFLSAQTRLAHFVEQVAVAVDFKDQAGEQQTMQQNLQNICLKTGAPMESHAAIVLTPYAFCKLQEQLVLAAHYASFQMDDGCFLVRHHTKLEGGRKVLWVPREDIITCSCHQFEFSGILCRHALRVLSTGNCFQIPELYLPLRWRRINTSPTKLLQGTPSGHAERVRALQSMVSTLITESAKTKERLDLATEQVSILLSRIREQPVSTQGTKDTIHKIH
;
A
#
# COMPACT_ATOMS: atom_id res chain seq x y z
N MET A 1 18.36 20.43 46.89
CA MET A 1 18.80 21.76 46.45
C MET A 1 19.73 21.54 45.27
N SER A 2 19.52 21.97 44.04
CA SER A 2 18.46 22.64 43.27
C SER A 2 19.21 23.07 42.01
N GLU A 3 18.64 22.82 40.82
CA GLU A 3 19.11 23.29 39.50
C GLU A 3 20.41 22.69 38.94
N GLU A 4 20.54 22.36 37.66
CA GLU A 4 19.60 22.09 36.56
C GLU A 4 20.49 21.53 35.43
N SER A 5 20.20 20.31 34.95
CA SER A 5 20.84 19.74 33.77
C SER A 5 19.96 20.04 32.55
N ARG A 6 20.38 20.99 31.71
CA ARG A 6 19.74 21.27 30.42
C ARG A 6 20.20 20.26 29.37
N GLN A 7 19.24 19.54 28.84
CA GLN A 7 19.34 18.58 27.75
C GLN A 7 18.96 19.29 26.44
N LEU A 8 19.80 19.18 25.40
CA LEU A 8 19.50 19.65 24.05
C LEU A 8 18.40 18.76 23.42
N MET A 9 17.21 19.33 23.22
CA MET A 9 16.21 18.86 22.27
C MET A 9 16.09 19.89 21.15
N VAL A 10 16.39 19.48 19.92
CA VAL A 10 16.11 20.26 18.71
C VAL A 10 14.66 19.99 18.32
N VAL A 11 13.82 20.99 18.51
CA VAL A 11 12.43 21.06 18.04
C VAL A 11 12.44 21.93 16.79
N TYR A 12 11.99 21.39 15.65
CA TYR A 12 11.60 22.19 14.49
C TYR A 12 10.12 22.54 14.67
N ASP A 13 9.85 23.81 14.93
CA ASP A 13 8.52 24.40 14.93
C ASP A 13 8.43 25.33 13.71
N ASP A 14 7.42 25.08 12.87
CA ASP A 14 7.14 25.79 11.62
C ASP A 14 6.08 26.85 11.91
N HIS A 15 6.52 28.10 12.09
CA HIS A 15 5.63 29.25 12.19
C HIS A 15 5.73 30.10 10.93
N SER A 16 4.61 30.09 10.21
CA SER A 16 4.23 31.02 9.16
C SER A 16 4.30 32.48 9.64
N GLU A 17 5.12 33.30 8.98
CA GLU A 17 4.96 34.75 8.98
C GLU A 17 4.51 35.25 7.60
N GLN A 18 3.42 36.01 7.63
CA GLN A 18 2.92 36.84 6.56
C GLN A 18 3.98 37.89 6.18
N ARG A 19 4.33 37.97 4.90
CA ARG A 19 4.99 39.14 4.34
C ARG A 19 4.26 39.61 3.09
N SER A 20 3.44 40.63 3.31
CA SER A 20 2.87 41.53 2.31
C SER A 20 3.99 42.18 1.49
N LEU A 21 3.94 42.02 0.17
CA LEU A 21 4.67 42.86 -0.78
C LEU A 21 3.70 43.28 -1.89
N SER A 22 3.23 44.51 -1.77
CA SER A 22 2.66 45.33 -2.85
C SER A 22 3.78 45.81 -3.76
N LEU A 23 3.65 45.64 -5.07
CA LEU A 23 4.41 46.42 -6.05
C LEU A 23 3.54 46.70 -7.29
N ASP A 24 3.67 47.94 -7.72
CA ASP A 24 2.84 48.71 -8.65
C ASP A 24 2.86 48.27 -10.11
N ASP A 25 1.86 48.82 -10.81
CA ASP A 25 1.72 49.03 -12.25
C ASP A 25 3.02 49.11 -13.04
N THR A 26 3.11 48.33 -14.12
CA THR A 26 3.63 48.82 -15.40
C THR A 26 2.97 48.07 -16.56
N SER A 27 2.40 48.84 -17.47
CA SER A 27 1.82 48.43 -18.74
C SER A 27 2.90 47.99 -19.73
N SER A 28 2.69 46.87 -20.44
CA SER A 28 3.13 46.76 -21.83
C SER A 28 2.25 45.76 -22.60
N THR A 29 1.52 46.32 -23.54
CA THR A 29 0.85 45.67 -24.67
C THR A 29 1.86 44.97 -25.58
N GLU A 30 1.64 43.70 -25.89
CA GLU A 30 1.95 43.12 -27.21
C GLU A 30 0.86 42.10 -27.60
N GLU A 31 0.39 42.23 -28.84
CA GLU A 31 -0.70 41.47 -29.44
C GLU A 31 -0.22 40.22 -30.20
N SER A 32 -1.11 39.19 -30.21
CA SER A 32 -1.40 38.21 -31.28
C SER A 32 -0.48 36.97 -31.45
N PRO A 33 -0.93 35.85 -32.09
CA PRO A 33 -2.21 35.61 -32.79
C PRO A 33 -2.91 34.24 -32.58
N GLY A 34 -4.25 34.26 -32.59
CA GLY A 34 -5.11 33.41 -33.43
C GLY A 34 -5.31 31.92 -33.10
N GLU A 35 -6.46 31.59 -32.49
CA GLU A 35 -7.20 30.35 -32.81
C GLU A 35 -8.70 30.65 -33.01
N THR A 36 -9.07 30.74 -34.29
CA THR A 36 -10.31 30.30 -34.94
C THR A 36 -11.61 30.35 -34.14
N ARG A 37 -12.16 31.57 -33.98
CA ARG A 37 -13.60 31.78 -33.88
C ARG A 37 -14.24 31.49 -35.25
N LEU A 38 -14.97 30.38 -35.35
CA LEU A 38 -16.00 30.26 -36.38
C LEU A 38 -17.07 31.31 -36.08
N LEU A 39 -17.00 32.42 -36.80
CA LEU A 39 -18.00 33.47 -36.82
C LEU A 39 -19.30 32.88 -37.36
N LEU A 40 -20.33 32.82 -36.53
CA LEU A 40 -21.70 32.76 -37.03
C LEU A 40 -22.05 34.15 -37.54
N GLU A 41 -22.30 34.22 -38.85
CA GLU A 41 -22.78 35.40 -39.56
C GLU A 41 -24.17 35.83 -39.03
N ASN A 42 -24.36 37.14 -38.91
CA ASN A 42 -25.58 37.88 -38.54
C ASN A 42 -26.11 37.80 -37.08
N PRO A 43 -26.10 38.92 -36.32
CA PRO A 43 -26.70 39.01 -34.98
C PRO A 43 -28.25 38.94 -34.97
N ASN A 44 -28.91 38.94 -36.13
CA ASN A 44 -30.36 38.75 -36.25
C ASN A 44 -30.81 37.27 -36.16
N ASP A 45 -29.90 36.30 -36.26
CA ASP A 45 -30.23 34.85 -36.19
C ASP A 45 -30.21 34.28 -34.75
N ALA A 46 -29.85 35.10 -33.75
CA ALA A 46 -29.69 34.63 -32.37
C ALA A 46 -31.02 34.51 -31.60
N ILE A 47 -32.07 35.26 -31.97
CA ILE A 47 -33.34 35.30 -31.24
C ILE A 47 -34.36 34.38 -31.92
N PRO A 48 -34.92 33.38 -31.22
CA PRO A 48 -35.98 32.54 -31.79
C PRO A 48 -37.17 33.38 -32.29
N TYR A 49 -37.66 33.08 -33.49
CA TYR A 49 -38.81 33.78 -34.07
C TYR A 49 -39.89 32.81 -34.57
N ILE A 50 -41.14 33.28 -34.60
CA ILE A 50 -42.27 32.48 -35.08
C ILE A 50 -42.08 32.22 -36.58
N GLY A 51 -42.16 30.94 -36.98
CA GLY A 51 -41.95 30.53 -38.36
C GLY A 51 -40.57 29.95 -38.64
N GLN A 52 -39.60 30.07 -37.71
CA GLN A 52 -38.26 29.48 -37.84
C GLN A 52 -38.33 27.96 -37.97
N ARG A 53 -37.46 27.39 -38.82
CA ARG A 53 -37.55 26.01 -39.32
C ARG A 53 -36.36 25.17 -38.82
N PHE A 54 -36.62 23.91 -38.47
CA PHE A 54 -35.62 22.96 -38.02
C PHE A 54 -35.88 21.57 -38.63
N ALA A 55 -34.81 20.87 -39.01
CA ALA A 55 -34.91 19.51 -39.54
C ALA A 55 -35.43 18.51 -38.49
N THR A 56 -35.02 18.68 -37.23
CA THR A 56 -35.41 17.80 -36.12
C THR A 56 -35.81 18.62 -34.90
N HIS A 57 -36.60 18.02 -34.01
CA HIS A 57 -36.89 18.66 -32.72
C HIS A 57 -35.65 18.77 -31.82
N ASP A 58 -34.62 17.93 -32.04
CA ASP A 58 -33.37 18.01 -31.27
C ASP A 58 -32.49 19.15 -31.74
N ALA A 59 -32.44 19.42 -33.05
CA ALA A 59 -31.82 20.64 -33.57
C ALA A 59 -32.48 21.91 -33.01
N ALA A 60 -33.82 21.92 -32.92
CA ALA A 60 -34.55 23.00 -32.27
C ALA A 60 -34.25 23.11 -30.75
N TYR A 61 -34.04 21.97 -30.08
CA TYR A 61 -33.67 21.93 -28.67
C TYR A 61 -32.26 22.47 -28.43
N GLU A 62 -31.30 22.11 -29.28
CA GLU A 62 -29.91 22.60 -29.21
C GLU A 62 -29.86 24.10 -29.47
N PHE A 63 -30.51 24.58 -30.53
CA PHE A 63 -30.63 26.00 -30.83
C PHE A 63 -31.19 26.78 -29.63
N TYR A 64 -32.32 26.33 -29.06
CA TYR A 64 -32.92 27.02 -27.93
C TYR A 64 -32.11 26.87 -26.63
N SER A 65 -31.37 25.78 -26.47
CA SER A 65 -30.45 25.59 -25.34
C SER A 65 -29.30 26.59 -25.37
N GLU A 66 -28.76 26.87 -26.56
CA GLU A 66 -27.69 27.83 -26.75
C GLU A 66 -28.19 29.26 -26.56
N PHE A 67 -29.36 29.60 -27.11
CA PHE A 67 -30.04 30.87 -26.82
C PHE A 67 -30.25 31.05 -25.31
N ALA A 68 -30.81 30.03 -24.63
CA ALA A 68 -31.06 30.10 -23.20
C ALA A 68 -29.78 30.31 -22.39
N LYS A 69 -28.69 29.64 -22.77
CA LYS A 69 -27.37 29.76 -22.14
C LYS A 69 -26.85 31.19 -22.25
N HIS A 70 -26.93 31.81 -23.43
CA HIS A 70 -26.54 33.20 -23.65
C HIS A 70 -27.42 34.18 -22.86
N CYS A 71 -28.72 33.86 -22.72
CA CYS A 71 -29.67 34.67 -21.98
C CYS A 71 -29.73 34.38 -20.47
N GLY A 72 -28.82 33.59 -19.89
CA GLY A 72 -28.76 33.45 -18.44
C GLY A 72 -29.67 32.38 -17.81
N PHE A 73 -30.24 31.46 -18.59
CA PHE A 73 -31.12 30.40 -18.08
C PHE A 73 -30.84 29.04 -18.73
N SER A 74 -31.52 27.99 -18.26
CA SER A 74 -31.51 26.67 -18.91
C SER A 74 -32.93 26.19 -19.18
N ILE A 75 -33.05 25.29 -20.16
CA ILE A 75 -34.34 24.80 -20.64
C ILE A 75 -34.57 23.33 -20.26
N ARG A 76 -35.83 22.91 -20.29
CA ARG A 76 -36.25 21.51 -20.16
C ARG A 76 -37.36 21.19 -21.15
N ARG A 77 -37.44 19.93 -21.57
CA ARG A 77 -38.57 19.43 -22.36
C ARG A 77 -39.82 19.35 -21.48
N HIS A 78 -40.91 19.99 -21.87
CA HIS A 78 -42.22 19.87 -21.21
C HIS A 78 -43.03 18.70 -21.81
N ARG A 79 -44.09 18.26 -21.10
CA ARG A 79 -44.95 17.16 -21.58
C ARG A 79 -45.64 17.60 -22.86
N THR A 80 -45.77 16.66 -23.79
CA THR A 80 -46.33 16.91 -25.11
C THR A 80 -47.74 16.38 -25.23
N GLU A 81 -48.65 17.20 -25.73
CA GLU A 81 -49.94 16.78 -26.24
C GLU A 81 -49.71 16.22 -27.65
N GLY A 82 -49.85 14.91 -27.81
CA GLY A 82 -50.26 14.36 -29.11
C GLY A 82 -51.74 14.69 -29.29
N LYS A 83 -52.16 15.08 -30.49
CA LYS A 83 -53.60 15.10 -30.78
C LYS A 83 -54.16 13.71 -30.49
N ASP A 84 -55.28 13.68 -29.80
CA ASP A 84 -55.96 12.50 -29.29
C ASP A 84 -55.99 11.35 -30.31
N GLY A 85 -55.62 10.15 -29.86
CA GLY A 85 -55.96 8.90 -30.52
C GLY A 85 -55.16 8.55 -31.80
N VAL A 86 -54.42 7.44 -31.70
CA VAL A 86 -53.93 6.59 -32.80
C VAL A 86 -52.76 7.16 -33.64
N GLY A 87 -51.56 6.67 -33.31
CA GLY A 87 -50.52 6.35 -34.30
C GLY A 87 -49.74 7.48 -34.98
N LYS A 88 -50.12 8.75 -34.83
CA LYS A 88 -49.33 9.87 -35.35
C LYS A 88 -48.38 10.36 -34.27
N GLY A 89 -47.12 9.90 -34.36
CA GLY A 89 -46.03 10.27 -33.47
C GLY A 89 -45.85 11.79 -33.28
N LEU A 90 -45.00 12.15 -32.34
CA LEU A 90 -44.74 13.51 -31.85
C LEU A 90 -45.02 14.65 -32.87
N THR A 91 -46.09 15.42 -32.64
CA THR A 91 -46.55 16.50 -33.53
C THR A 91 -46.29 17.90 -32.99
N ARG A 92 -46.06 18.05 -31.68
CA ARG A 92 -45.79 19.33 -31.02
C ARG A 92 -44.84 19.13 -29.84
N ARG A 93 -43.93 20.07 -29.60
CA ARG A 93 -42.98 20.08 -28.46
C ARG A 93 -42.93 21.46 -27.82
N TYR A 94 -42.80 21.46 -26.50
CA TYR A 94 -42.55 22.66 -25.70
C TYR A 94 -41.19 22.52 -25.01
N PHE A 95 -40.37 23.53 -25.18
CA PHE A 95 -39.17 23.74 -24.39
C PHE A 95 -39.42 24.91 -23.47
N VAL A 96 -39.26 24.72 -22.16
CA VAL A 96 -39.62 25.73 -21.16
C VAL A 96 -38.43 26.01 -20.26
N CYS A 97 -38.41 27.17 -19.60
CA CYS A 97 -37.41 27.45 -18.58
C CYS A 97 -37.36 26.33 -17.51
N HIS A 98 -36.18 26.02 -16.98
CA HIS A 98 -36.02 25.02 -15.93
C HIS A 98 -36.84 25.33 -14.66
N ARG A 99 -37.14 26.62 -14.41
CA ARG A 99 -38.00 27.10 -13.31
C ARG A 99 -39.49 27.17 -13.66
N ALA A 100 -39.87 26.72 -14.86
CA ALA A 100 -41.25 26.77 -15.32
C ALA A 100 -42.19 25.83 -14.56
N GLY A 101 -43.46 26.23 -14.44
CA GLY A 101 -44.52 25.50 -13.74
C GLY A 101 -44.35 25.47 -12.22
N ASN A 102 -45.25 24.76 -11.54
CA ASN A 102 -45.20 24.59 -10.09
C ASN A 102 -44.66 23.20 -9.72
N THR A 103 -44.24 23.05 -8.46
CA THR A 103 -43.80 21.76 -7.93
C THR A 103 -45.02 20.86 -7.76
N PRO A 104 -45.06 19.66 -8.37
CA PRO A 104 -46.16 18.74 -8.14
C PRO A 104 -46.17 18.34 -6.66
N VAL A 105 -47.34 18.37 -6.04
CA VAL A 105 -47.54 17.90 -4.66
C VAL A 105 -47.22 16.40 -4.66
N LYS A 106 -46.16 16.00 -3.96
CA LYS A 106 -45.87 14.57 -3.75
C LYS A 106 -46.79 14.06 -2.64
N ALA A 107 -47.55 12.99 -2.91
CA ALA A 107 -48.15 12.21 -1.84
C ALA A 107 -47.03 11.68 -0.92
N SER A 108 -47.13 11.96 0.38
CA SER A 108 -46.17 11.45 1.37
C SER A 108 -46.27 9.93 1.40
N ASN A 109 -45.14 9.25 1.29
CA ASN A 109 -45.05 7.81 1.42
C ASN A 109 -44.03 7.55 2.53
N ASP A 110 -44.49 7.13 3.71
CA ASP A 110 -43.69 7.06 4.95
C ASP A 110 -42.58 6.00 4.92
N SER A 111 -42.51 5.19 3.86
CA SER A 111 -41.56 4.08 3.73
C SER A 111 -40.22 4.43 3.07
N LYS A 112 -39.97 5.68 2.66
CA LYS A 112 -38.69 6.08 2.05
C LYS A 112 -38.18 7.42 2.58
N PRO A 113 -36.91 7.52 3.03
CA PRO A 113 -36.32 8.80 3.43
C PRO A 113 -36.32 9.76 2.24
N GLN A 114 -37.16 10.79 2.31
CA GLN A 114 -37.33 11.76 1.23
C GLN A 114 -36.34 12.92 1.45
N ARG A 115 -35.40 13.13 0.52
CA ARG A 115 -34.50 14.30 0.55
C ARG A 115 -35.34 15.59 0.46
N ASN A 116 -35.25 16.45 1.48
CA ASN A 116 -35.85 17.79 1.52
C ASN A 116 -35.15 18.76 0.56
N ARG A 117 -35.33 18.59 -0.76
CA ARG A 117 -34.85 19.56 -1.76
C ARG A 117 -35.99 20.52 -2.10
N LYS A 118 -35.84 21.80 -1.72
CA LYS A 118 -36.72 22.88 -2.19
C LYS A 118 -36.63 22.93 -3.72
N SER A 119 -37.77 22.94 -4.40
CA SER A 119 -37.86 22.99 -5.86
C SER A 119 -37.44 24.38 -6.35
N SER A 120 -36.73 24.44 -7.49
CA SER A 120 -36.37 25.71 -8.15
C SER A 120 -37.49 26.32 -8.98
N ARG A 121 -38.63 25.62 -9.09
CA ARG A 121 -39.79 26.05 -9.88
C ARG A 121 -40.51 27.22 -9.24
N CYS A 122 -40.72 28.29 -10.02
CA CYS A 122 -41.39 29.53 -9.60
C CYS A 122 -42.54 29.92 -10.54
N GLY A 123 -43.04 28.99 -11.36
CA GLY A 123 -44.11 29.30 -12.31
C GLY A 123 -43.65 30.12 -13.51
N CYS A 124 -42.36 30.11 -13.86
CA CYS A 124 -41.85 30.85 -15.02
C CYS A 124 -42.59 30.44 -16.31
N GLN A 125 -42.92 31.45 -17.13
CA GLN A 125 -43.72 31.28 -18.35
C GLN A 125 -42.88 31.35 -19.63
N ALA A 126 -41.55 31.44 -19.55
CA ALA A 126 -40.71 31.43 -20.73
C ALA A 126 -40.75 30.06 -21.45
N TYR A 127 -41.00 30.08 -22.76
CA TYR A 127 -41.06 28.88 -23.59
C TYR A 127 -40.73 29.11 -25.07
N LEU A 128 -40.34 28.02 -25.74
CA LEU A 128 -40.34 27.85 -27.18
C LEU A 128 -41.25 26.66 -27.54
N ARG A 129 -42.19 26.88 -28.46
CA ARG A 129 -43.13 25.86 -28.94
C ARG A 129 -42.88 25.58 -30.41
N ILE A 130 -42.58 24.33 -30.72
CA ILE A 130 -42.43 23.85 -32.09
C ILE A 130 -43.55 22.87 -32.46
N SER A 131 -43.98 22.88 -33.70
CA SER A 131 -44.95 21.92 -34.24
C SER A 131 -44.41 21.31 -35.53
N LYS A 132 -44.71 20.04 -35.75
CA LYS A 132 -44.32 19.29 -36.95
C LYS A 132 -45.27 19.65 -38.09
N THR A 133 -44.71 20.14 -39.18
CA THR A 133 -45.41 20.45 -40.43
C THR A 133 -44.91 19.54 -41.54
N MET A 134 -45.75 19.27 -42.53
CA MET A 134 -45.36 18.56 -43.75
C MET A 134 -45.39 19.58 -44.88
N GLU A 135 -44.22 20.00 -45.37
CA GLU A 135 -44.10 20.82 -46.57
C GLU A 135 -43.37 20.01 -47.64
N LEU A 136 -43.94 19.93 -48.84
CA LEU A 136 -43.38 19.19 -49.98
C LEU A 136 -43.05 17.70 -49.68
N GLY A 137 -43.75 17.07 -48.73
CA GLY A 137 -43.54 15.67 -48.35
C GLY A 137 -42.42 15.42 -47.33
N VAL A 138 -41.68 16.46 -46.93
CA VAL A 138 -40.62 16.36 -45.91
C VAL A 138 -41.17 16.82 -44.55
N PRO A 139 -41.01 16.02 -43.47
CA PRO A 139 -41.38 16.44 -42.13
C PRO A 139 -40.40 17.49 -41.62
N GLU A 140 -40.91 18.64 -41.21
CA GLU A 140 -40.11 19.74 -40.69
C GLU A 140 -40.71 20.27 -39.39
N TRP A 141 -39.87 20.82 -38.52
CA TRP A 141 -40.29 21.43 -37.26
C TRP A 141 -40.28 22.94 -37.38
N ARG A 142 -41.43 23.57 -37.12
CA ARG A 142 -41.57 25.02 -37.18
C ARG A 142 -41.89 25.61 -35.82
N VAL A 143 -41.26 26.74 -35.48
CA VAL A 143 -41.61 27.52 -34.27
C VAL A 143 -43.00 28.11 -34.46
N THR A 144 -43.90 27.76 -33.54
CA THR A 144 -45.31 28.20 -33.52
C THR A 144 -45.64 29.06 -32.30
N GLY A 145 -44.68 29.29 -31.41
CA GLY A 145 -44.83 30.17 -30.26
C GLY A 145 -43.51 30.37 -29.54
N PHE A 146 -43.26 31.58 -29.08
CA PHE A 146 -42.05 31.95 -28.37
C PHE A 146 -42.40 33.05 -27.36
N ALA A 147 -41.97 32.89 -26.11
CA ALA A 147 -42.06 33.91 -25.08
C ALA A 147 -40.80 33.86 -24.22
N ASN A 148 -40.08 34.98 -24.11
CA ASN A 148 -38.87 35.10 -23.31
C ASN A 148 -39.06 35.96 -22.06
N HIS A 149 -40.27 35.98 -21.50
CA HIS A 149 -40.57 36.69 -20.27
C HIS A 149 -40.31 35.77 -19.07
N HIS A 150 -39.42 36.20 -18.16
CA HIS A 150 -39.06 35.47 -16.95
C HIS A 150 -39.55 36.24 -15.71
N ASN A 151 -40.05 35.50 -14.72
CA ASN A 151 -40.49 36.05 -13.43
C ASN A 151 -39.42 35.88 -12.33
N HIS A 152 -38.17 35.73 -12.75
CA HIS A 152 -37.01 35.55 -11.90
C HIS A 152 -35.79 36.13 -12.60
N ASP A 153 -34.78 36.48 -11.83
CA ASP A 153 -33.53 36.99 -12.36
C ASP A 153 -32.83 35.93 -13.24
N LEU A 154 -32.19 36.42 -14.29
CA LEU A 154 -31.35 35.66 -15.20
C LEU A 154 -29.90 35.72 -14.71
N LEU A 155 -29.15 34.63 -14.92
CA LEU A 155 -27.78 34.52 -14.44
C LEU A 155 -26.80 35.23 -15.37
N GLU A 156 -25.73 35.77 -14.79
CA GLU A 156 -24.57 36.26 -15.55
C GLU A 156 -23.81 35.10 -16.23
N ALA A 157 -23.06 35.39 -17.29
CA ALA A 157 -22.35 34.37 -18.06
C ALA A 157 -21.42 33.47 -17.21
N ASN A 158 -20.76 34.04 -16.20
CA ASN A 158 -19.90 33.33 -15.24
C ASN A 158 -20.68 32.42 -14.25
N GLN A 159 -21.98 32.66 -14.07
CA GLN A 159 -22.88 31.91 -13.18
C GLN A 159 -23.65 30.82 -13.94
N VAL A 160 -24.00 31.06 -15.20
CA VAL A 160 -24.75 30.11 -16.05
C VAL A 160 -24.09 28.73 -16.10
N ARG A 161 -22.75 28.68 -16.16
CA ARG A 161 -21.98 27.42 -16.19
C ARG A 161 -22.27 26.47 -15.03
N PHE A 162 -22.75 26.99 -13.89
CA PHE A 162 -23.06 26.16 -12.73
C PHE A 162 -24.47 25.54 -12.77
N LEU A 163 -25.29 25.87 -13.77
CA LEU A 163 -26.59 25.22 -13.93
C LEU A 163 -26.42 23.72 -14.28
N PRO A 164 -27.22 22.82 -13.68
CA PRO A 164 -27.10 21.38 -13.93
C PRO A 164 -27.13 20.95 -15.41
N ALA A 165 -27.83 21.71 -16.26
CA ALA A 165 -27.91 21.43 -17.70
C ALA A 165 -26.59 21.64 -18.44
N TYR A 166 -25.71 22.50 -17.90
CA TYR A 166 -24.41 22.84 -18.50
C TYR A 166 -23.23 22.18 -17.78
N ARG A 167 -23.50 21.40 -16.70
CA ARG A 167 -22.50 20.67 -15.93
C ARG A 167 -22.29 19.24 -16.40
N THR A 168 -21.91 19.07 -17.67
CA THR A 168 -21.72 17.77 -18.31
C THR A 168 -20.28 17.28 -18.21
N ILE A 169 -20.11 16.02 -17.81
CA ILE A 169 -18.82 15.31 -17.87
C ILE A 169 -18.83 14.47 -19.15
N SER A 170 -17.91 14.76 -20.08
CA SER A 170 -17.79 13.99 -21.34
C SER A 170 -17.36 12.55 -21.07
N GLU A 171 -17.60 11.61 -21.99
CA GLU A 171 -17.14 10.21 -21.82
C GLU A 171 -15.62 10.10 -21.71
N ALA A 172 -14.87 10.91 -22.47
CA ALA A 172 -13.42 10.98 -22.35
C ALA A 172 -12.99 11.43 -20.95
N ASP A 173 -13.65 12.45 -20.40
CA ASP A 173 -13.41 12.94 -19.04
C ASP A 173 -13.78 11.92 -17.98
N LYS A 174 -14.90 11.19 -18.15
CA LYS A 174 -15.27 10.09 -17.25
C LYS A 174 -14.17 9.03 -17.21
N ASN A 175 -13.67 8.61 -18.37
CA ASN A 175 -12.58 7.63 -18.45
C ASN A 175 -11.30 8.14 -17.77
N ARG A 176 -10.96 9.42 -17.96
CA ARG A 176 -9.81 10.07 -17.30
C ARG A 176 -9.97 10.11 -15.77
N ILE A 177 -11.14 10.53 -15.29
CA ILE A 177 -11.51 10.55 -13.87
C ILE A 177 -11.41 9.15 -13.28
N PHE A 178 -11.88 8.12 -14.00
CA PHE A 178 -11.75 6.74 -13.54
C PHE A 178 -10.30 6.27 -13.49
N MET A 179 -9.45 6.66 -14.44
CA MET A 179 -8.02 6.37 -14.35
C MET A 179 -7.38 7.01 -13.12
N PHE A 180 -7.66 8.28 -12.85
CA PHE A 180 -7.13 8.94 -11.66
C PHE A 180 -7.66 8.34 -10.35
N ALA A 181 -8.92 7.90 -10.34
CA ALA A 181 -9.48 7.19 -9.20
C ALA A 181 -8.77 5.85 -8.96
N LYS A 182 -8.40 5.12 -10.03
CA LYS A 182 -7.62 3.87 -9.93
C LYS A 182 -6.22 4.09 -9.35
N THR A 183 -5.62 5.27 -9.56
CA THR A 183 -4.30 5.63 -9.03
C THR A 183 -4.36 6.31 -7.65
N GLY A 184 -5.55 6.39 -7.02
CA GLY A 184 -5.71 6.90 -5.66
C GLY A 184 -5.62 8.43 -5.53
N ILE A 185 -5.65 9.16 -6.64
CA ILE A 185 -5.56 10.63 -6.67
C ILE A 185 -6.80 11.22 -5.97
N SER A 186 -6.64 12.28 -5.17
CA SER A 186 -7.78 12.95 -4.55
C SER A 186 -8.62 13.70 -5.60
N VAL A 187 -9.94 13.84 -5.38
CA VAL A 187 -10.81 14.55 -6.35
C VAL A 187 -10.30 15.96 -6.65
N GLN A 188 -9.76 16.67 -5.65
CA GLN A 188 -9.16 17.98 -5.83
C GLN A 188 -7.95 17.96 -6.77
N GLN A 189 -7.06 16.96 -6.62
CA GLN A 189 -5.93 16.77 -7.53
C GLN A 189 -6.39 16.34 -8.94
N MET A 190 -7.44 15.51 -9.05
CA MET A 190 -8.03 15.15 -10.35
C MET A 190 -8.50 16.40 -11.09
N MET A 191 -9.24 17.27 -10.41
CA MET A 191 -9.71 18.55 -10.98
C MET A 191 -8.52 19.36 -11.48
N ARG A 192 -7.44 19.49 -10.68
CA ARG A 192 -6.26 20.26 -11.06
C ARG A 192 -5.52 19.67 -12.27
N LEU A 193 -5.36 18.35 -12.32
CA LEU A 193 -4.73 17.66 -13.45
C LEU A 193 -5.55 17.84 -14.72
N MET A 194 -6.87 17.72 -14.62
CA MET A 194 -7.76 17.94 -15.76
C MET A 194 -7.75 19.40 -16.26
N GLU A 195 -7.63 20.37 -15.36
CA GLU A 195 -7.47 21.78 -15.74
C GLU A 195 -6.17 21.99 -16.54
N LEU A 196 -5.06 21.41 -16.05
CA LEU A 196 -3.75 21.48 -16.72
C LEU A 196 -3.77 20.80 -18.09
N GLU A 197 -4.33 19.59 -18.18
CA GLU A 197 -4.40 18.82 -19.42
C GLU A 197 -5.25 19.48 -20.50
N LYS A 198 -6.27 20.23 -20.08
CA LYS A 198 -7.16 20.96 -21.00
C LYS A 198 -6.72 22.40 -21.22
N CYS A 199 -5.61 22.83 -20.62
CA CYS A 199 -5.12 24.21 -20.67
C CYS A 199 -6.19 25.24 -20.28
N VAL A 200 -6.99 24.94 -19.24
CA VAL A 200 -8.00 25.86 -18.71
C VAL A 200 -7.61 26.41 -17.34
N GLU A 201 -8.04 27.63 -17.05
CA GLU A 201 -7.84 28.24 -15.74
C GLU A 201 -8.54 27.45 -14.61
N PRO A 202 -7.99 27.48 -13.38
CA PRO A 202 -8.62 26.83 -12.25
C PRO A 202 -10.08 27.26 -12.05
N GLY A 203 -10.97 26.27 -11.94
CA GLY A 203 -12.41 26.49 -11.81
C GLY A 203 -13.19 26.71 -13.11
N TYR A 204 -12.54 26.59 -14.29
CA TYR A 204 -13.20 26.71 -15.59
C TYR A 204 -13.57 25.37 -16.26
N LEU A 205 -13.35 24.25 -15.59
CA LEU A 205 -13.89 22.97 -16.06
C LEU A 205 -15.43 23.01 -16.14
N PRO A 206 -16.05 22.30 -17.11
CA PRO A 206 -17.50 22.33 -17.29
C PRO A 206 -18.26 21.64 -16.16
N PHE A 207 -17.59 20.94 -15.25
CA PHE A 207 -18.19 20.23 -14.12
C PHE A 207 -17.47 20.58 -12.83
N THR A 208 -18.15 20.34 -11.69
CA THR A 208 -17.61 20.65 -10.37
C THR A 208 -17.05 19.42 -9.66
N GLU A 209 -16.26 19.64 -8.61
CA GLU A 209 -15.77 18.59 -7.72
C GLU A 209 -16.90 17.71 -7.16
N LYS A 210 -18.08 18.30 -6.92
CA LYS A 210 -19.29 17.58 -6.49
C LYS A 210 -19.82 16.65 -7.58
N ASP A 211 -19.75 17.04 -8.85
CA ASP A 211 -20.20 16.23 -9.96
C ASP A 211 -19.25 15.04 -10.17
N VAL A 212 -17.94 15.23 -9.99
CA VAL A 212 -16.94 14.15 -9.97
C VAL A 212 -17.20 13.19 -8.81
N ARG A 213 -17.44 13.70 -7.59
CA ARG A 213 -17.82 12.87 -6.45
C ARG A 213 -19.09 12.06 -6.71
N ASN A 214 -20.12 12.67 -7.32
CA ASN A 214 -21.35 11.96 -7.67
C ASN A 214 -21.12 10.89 -8.73
N LEU A 215 -20.28 11.17 -9.75
CA LEU A 215 -19.88 10.19 -10.76
C LEU A 215 -19.19 8.98 -10.11
N LEU A 216 -18.17 9.23 -9.29
CA LEU A 216 -17.48 8.18 -8.56
C LEU A 216 -18.44 7.41 -7.63
N GLN A 217 -19.37 8.08 -6.96
CA GLN A 217 -20.37 7.43 -6.12
C GLN A 217 -21.36 6.58 -6.92
N SER A 218 -21.79 7.04 -8.10
CA SER A 218 -22.65 6.23 -9.00
C SER A 218 -21.92 4.99 -9.49
N PHE A 219 -20.60 5.08 -9.69
CA PHE A 219 -19.74 3.96 -10.04
C PHE A 219 -19.50 3.01 -8.86
N ARG A 220 -19.59 3.48 -7.61
CA ARG A 220 -19.50 2.64 -6.40
C ARG A 220 -20.74 1.76 -6.13
N LYS A 221 -21.84 1.93 -6.86
CA LYS A 221 -23.05 1.10 -6.74
C LYS A 221 -23.02 -0.14 -7.65
N VAL A 222 -21.86 -0.78 -7.79
CA VAL A 222 -21.75 -2.10 -8.42
C VAL A 222 -22.04 -3.15 -7.35
N ASP A 223 -22.73 -4.23 -7.71
CA ASP A 223 -23.17 -5.27 -6.79
C ASP A 223 -21.98 -6.05 -6.22
N GLN A 224 -22.03 -6.45 -4.93
CA GLN A 224 -20.94 -7.19 -4.28
C GLN A 224 -20.63 -8.53 -4.96
N GLU A 225 -21.62 -9.11 -5.64
CA GLU A 225 -21.47 -10.36 -6.39
C GLU A 225 -20.54 -10.20 -7.60
N ASP A 226 -20.67 -9.08 -8.35
CA ASP A 226 -19.82 -8.79 -9.52
C ASP A 226 -18.35 -8.60 -9.14
N GLU A 227 -18.07 -7.94 -8.01
CA GLU A 227 -16.69 -7.72 -7.57
C GLU A 227 -16.01 -9.02 -7.10
N SER A 228 -16.75 -9.97 -6.53
CA SER A 228 -16.20 -11.27 -6.09
C SER A 228 -15.79 -12.14 -7.27
N ILE A 229 -16.59 -12.11 -8.34
CA ILE A 229 -16.31 -12.79 -9.62
C ILE A 229 -15.10 -12.14 -10.30
N ASP A 230 -15.00 -10.82 -10.28
CA ASP A 230 -13.86 -10.09 -10.84
C ASP A 230 -12.55 -10.41 -10.11
N LEU A 231 -12.56 -10.54 -8.78
CA LEU A 231 -11.37 -10.96 -8.03
C LEU A 231 -10.91 -12.36 -8.41
N LEU A 232 -11.83 -13.34 -8.45
CA LEU A 232 -11.50 -14.71 -8.83
C LEU A 232 -10.96 -14.78 -10.27
N ARG A 233 -11.57 -14.02 -11.19
CA ARG A 233 -11.08 -13.90 -12.57
C ARG A 233 -9.68 -13.30 -12.61
N MET A 234 -9.37 -12.31 -11.78
CA MET A 234 -8.04 -11.71 -11.69
C MET A 234 -6.99 -12.71 -11.18
N CYS A 235 -7.26 -13.40 -10.07
CA CYS A 235 -6.37 -14.43 -9.53
C CYS A 235 -6.10 -15.53 -10.57
N LYS A 236 -7.15 -15.95 -11.30
CA LYS A 236 -7.01 -16.90 -12.41
C LYS A 236 -6.13 -16.35 -13.53
N ASN A 237 -6.35 -15.12 -13.97
CA ASN A 237 -5.54 -14.50 -15.02
C ASN A 237 -4.05 -14.37 -14.63
N ILE A 238 -3.76 -14.09 -13.36
CA ILE A 238 -2.37 -14.06 -12.85
C ILE A 238 -1.80 -15.48 -12.82
N LYS A 239 -2.56 -16.47 -12.34
CA LYS A 239 -2.16 -17.88 -12.35
C LYS A 239 -1.84 -18.41 -13.75
N ASP A 240 -2.62 -18.00 -14.75
CA ASP A 240 -2.41 -18.40 -16.14
C ASP A 240 -1.13 -17.77 -16.72
N LYS A 241 -0.72 -16.59 -16.24
CA LYS A 241 0.54 -15.91 -16.63
C LYS A 241 1.75 -16.41 -15.85
N ASP A 242 1.57 -16.71 -14.57
CA ASP A 242 2.60 -17.20 -13.66
C ASP A 242 2.12 -18.47 -12.94
N PRO A 243 2.55 -19.65 -13.40
CA PRO A 243 2.19 -20.93 -12.78
C PRO A 243 2.60 -21.06 -11.31
N ASN A 244 3.53 -20.22 -10.81
CA ASN A 244 3.98 -20.24 -9.43
C ASN A 244 3.16 -19.33 -8.51
N PHE A 245 2.29 -18.46 -9.05
CA PHE A 245 1.27 -17.78 -8.27
C PHE A 245 0.36 -18.81 -7.60
N ARG A 246 0.00 -18.62 -6.32
CA ARG A 246 -0.89 -19.52 -5.60
C ARG A 246 -2.06 -18.73 -5.04
N TYR A 247 -3.25 -19.28 -5.16
CA TYR A 247 -4.45 -18.75 -4.52
C TYR A 247 -5.40 -19.89 -4.16
N GLU A 248 -6.16 -19.70 -3.09
CA GLU A 248 -7.20 -20.61 -2.62
C GLU A 248 -8.41 -19.80 -2.18
N TYR A 249 -9.60 -20.37 -2.32
CA TYR A 249 -10.84 -19.73 -1.89
C TYR A 249 -11.89 -20.75 -1.45
N THR A 250 -12.88 -20.25 -0.73
CA THR A 250 -14.07 -20.99 -0.28
C THR A 250 -15.32 -20.23 -0.67
N VAL A 251 -16.43 -20.94 -0.85
CA VAL A 251 -17.74 -20.35 -1.15
C VAL A 251 -18.77 -20.83 -0.13
N ASP A 252 -19.73 -19.98 0.18
CA ASP A 252 -20.85 -20.33 1.05
C ASP A 252 -21.90 -21.18 0.31
N ALA A 253 -22.95 -21.61 1.02
CA ALA A 253 -24.04 -22.42 0.46
C ALA A 253 -24.81 -21.71 -0.68
N SER A 254 -24.70 -20.38 -0.78
CA SER A 254 -25.28 -19.56 -1.84
C SER A 254 -24.29 -19.29 -2.97
N ASN A 255 -23.17 -20.01 -3.02
CA ASN A 255 -22.09 -19.88 -3.99
C ASN A 255 -21.42 -18.49 -4.00
N ARG A 256 -21.44 -17.77 -2.86
CA ARG A 256 -20.75 -16.48 -2.73
C ARG A 256 -19.40 -16.69 -2.07
N LEU A 257 -18.40 -15.95 -2.55
CA LEU A 257 -17.03 -15.99 -2.02
C LEU A 257 -17.02 -15.77 -0.51
N GLU A 258 -16.54 -16.74 0.27
CA GLU A 258 -16.46 -16.67 1.73
C GLU A 258 -15.07 -16.22 2.17
N ASN A 259 -14.03 -16.96 1.80
CA ASN A 259 -12.64 -16.56 2.08
C ASN A 259 -11.80 -16.73 0.82
N ILE A 260 -10.78 -15.88 0.65
CA ILE A 260 -9.80 -15.99 -0.43
C ILE A 260 -8.43 -15.55 0.05
N ALA A 261 -7.37 -16.26 -0.35
CA ALA A 261 -6.00 -15.95 0.00
C ALA A 261 -5.12 -16.19 -1.22
N TRP A 262 -4.05 -15.42 -1.35
CA TRP A 262 -3.11 -15.56 -2.45
C TRP A 262 -1.69 -15.14 -2.08
N SER A 263 -0.73 -15.64 -2.86
CA SER A 263 0.69 -15.30 -2.78
C SER A 263 1.32 -15.34 -4.17
N TYR A 264 2.29 -14.44 -4.38
CA TYR A 264 3.08 -14.36 -5.61
C TYR A 264 4.27 -15.32 -5.56
N ALA A 265 4.81 -15.65 -6.74
CA ALA A 265 5.95 -16.55 -6.85
C ALA A 265 7.20 -16.03 -6.11
N SER A 266 7.52 -14.74 -6.27
CA SER A 266 8.67 -14.11 -5.60
C SER A 266 8.50 -14.07 -4.07
N SER A 267 7.27 -13.91 -3.58
CA SER A 267 6.92 -13.99 -2.16
C SER A 267 7.15 -15.38 -1.58
N ILE A 268 6.75 -16.44 -2.29
CA ILE A 268 6.96 -17.83 -1.86
C ILE A 268 8.47 -18.14 -1.81
N GLN A 269 9.22 -17.76 -2.84
CA GLN A 269 10.68 -17.94 -2.84
C GLN A 269 11.38 -17.16 -1.72
N SER A 270 10.93 -15.93 -1.45
CA SER A 270 11.46 -15.12 -0.36
C SER A 270 11.18 -15.74 1.01
N TYR A 271 10.03 -16.40 1.18
CA TYR A 271 9.66 -17.08 2.42
C TYR A 271 10.60 -18.25 2.77
N ASP A 272 11.16 -18.92 1.77
CA ASP A 272 12.11 -20.02 1.98
C ASP A 272 13.36 -19.58 2.77
N ILE A 273 13.76 -18.31 2.65
CA ILE A 273 14.91 -17.75 3.36
C ILE A 273 14.48 -16.89 4.56
N PHE A 274 13.41 -16.10 4.41
CA PHE A 274 13.03 -15.04 5.34
C PHE A 274 11.71 -15.27 6.08
N GLY A 275 11.09 -16.44 5.90
CA GLY A 275 9.82 -16.84 6.54
C GLY A 275 9.95 -17.40 7.95
N ASP A 276 11.13 -17.30 8.57
CA ASP A 276 11.38 -17.74 9.95
C ASP A 276 10.67 -16.89 11.01
N ALA A 277 10.44 -15.60 10.74
CA ALA A 277 9.61 -14.75 11.58
C ALA A 277 8.68 -13.88 10.72
N VAL A 278 7.38 -13.89 11.07
CA VAL A 278 6.31 -13.30 10.25
C VAL A 278 5.38 -12.46 11.10
N VAL A 279 4.95 -11.30 10.59
CA VAL A 279 3.80 -10.54 11.08
C VAL A 279 2.58 -10.94 10.25
N TYR A 280 1.49 -11.30 10.92
CA TYR A 280 0.17 -11.45 10.32
C TYR A 280 -0.75 -10.36 10.85
N ASP A 281 -0.98 -9.34 10.04
CA ASP A 281 -1.79 -8.17 10.39
C ASP A 281 -3.21 -8.32 9.84
N THR A 282 -4.20 -8.37 10.72
CA THR A 282 -5.62 -8.48 10.38
C THR A 282 -6.42 -7.22 10.75
N THR A 283 -5.74 -6.11 11.04
CA THR A 283 -6.38 -4.86 11.49
C THR A 283 -7.03 -4.05 10.38
N HIS A 284 -6.86 -4.45 9.13
CA HIS A 284 -7.35 -3.74 7.96
C HIS A 284 -8.63 -4.36 7.42
N ARG A 285 -9.52 -3.52 6.89
CA ARG A 285 -10.76 -3.94 6.22
C ARG A 285 -10.85 -3.24 4.88
N LEU A 286 -11.20 -3.98 3.82
CA LEU A 286 -11.49 -3.37 2.53
C LEU A 286 -12.96 -2.92 2.49
N THR A 287 -13.16 -1.61 2.32
CA THR A 287 -14.49 -0.97 2.35
C THR A 287 -15.47 -1.50 1.30
N ALA A 288 -14.96 -2.09 0.22
CA ALA A 288 -15.78 -2.66 -0.85
C ALA A 288 -16.54 -3.94 -0.44
N PHE A 289 -15.95 -4.77 0.44
CA PHE A 289 -16.52 -6.06 0.85
C PHE A 289 -16.97 -6.10 2.31
N ASP A 290 -16.55 -5.12 3.12
CA ASP A 290 -16.62 -5.21 4.57
C ASP A 290 -16.02 -6.53 5.09
N MET A 291 -14.94 -6.98 4.46
CA MET A 291 -14.21 -8.20 4.80
C MET A 291 -12.87 -7.83 5.47
N PRO A 292 -12.51 -8.48 6.59
CA PRO A 292 -11.16 -8.44 7.15
C PRO A 292 -10.11 -8.81 6.12
N LEU A 293 -9.05 -8.01 6.07
CA LEU A 293 -7.86 -8.25 5.26
C LEU A 293 -6.73 -8.68 6.18
N GLY A 294 -6.27 -9.91 6.00
CA GLY A 294 -5.06 -10.44 6.62
C GLY A 294 -3.86 -10.28 5.69
N ILE A 295 -2.74 -9.77 6.20
CA ILE A 295 -1.50 -9.52 5.43
C ILE A 295 -0.33 -10.19 6.14
N TRP A 296 0.42 -11.04 5.43
CA TRP A 296 1.64 -11.67 5.94
C TRP A 296 2.88 -10.93 5.45
N VAL A 297 3.69 -10.44 6.39
CA VAL A 297 4.91 -9.67 6.11
C VAL A 297 6.06 -10.15 6.99
N GLY A 298 7.26 -10.32 6.44
CA GLY A 298 8.49 -10.58 7.20
C GLY A 298 9.57 -9.53 6.91
N MET A 299 10.83 -9.90 7.12
CA MET A 299 11.99 -9.01 6.93
C MET A 299 13.11 -9.74 6.19
N ASN A 300 13.68 -9.12 5.14
CA ASN A 300 14.88 -9.67 4.48
C ASN A 300 16.17 -9.33 5.24
N ASN A 301 17.27 -9.83 4.70
CA ASN A 301 18.64 -9.60 5.16
C ASN A 301 19.11 -8.13 5.10
N TYR A 302 18.39 -7.24 4.42
CA TYR A 302 18.69 -5.79 4.36
C TYR A 302 17.84 -4.96 5.32
N GLY A 303 17.01 -5.61 6.15
CA GLY A 303 16.12 -4.89 7.07
C GLY A 303 14.98 -4.19 6.34
N MET A 304 14.47 -4.78 5.25
CA MET A 304 13.34 -4.28 4.48
C MET A 304 12.12 -5.24 4.59
N PRO A 305 10.88 -4.73 4.70
CA PRO A 305 9.66 -5.55 4.81
C PRO A 305 9.43 -6.44 3.59
N CYS A 306 9.21 -7.74 3.77
CA CYS A 306 8.93 -8.72 2.71
C CYS A 306 7.47 -9.16 2.74
N PHE A 307 6.73 -8.91 1.65
CA PHE A 307 5.38 -9.43 1.52
C PHE A 307 5.40 -10.93 1.22
N PHE A 308 4.62 -11.70 1.97
CA PHE A 308 4.50 -13.15 1.80
C PHE A 308 3.12 -13.58 1.31
N GLY A 309 2.09 -12.75 1.46
CA GLY A 309 0.75 -13.09 1.01
C GLY A 309 -0.30 -12.20 1.67
N CYS A 310 -1.53 -12.31 1.20
CA CYS A 310 -2.68 -11.73 1.89
C CYS A 310 -3.94 -12.53 1.62
N GLY A 311 -4.97 -12.29 2.42
CA GLY A 311 -6.27 -12.92 2.24
C GLY A 311 -7.40 -12.07 2.80
N LEU A 312 -8.57 -12.23 2.19
CA LEU A 312 -9.83 -11.65 2.61
C LEU A 312 -10.68 -12.73 3.25
N LEU A 313 -11.15 -12.44 4.46
CA LEU A 313 -11.93 -13.36 5.26
C LEU A 313 -13.35 -12.83 5.37
N ARG A 314 -14.38 -13.70 5.38
CA ARG A 314 -15.76 -13.24 5.58
C ARG A 314 -15.92 -12.61 6.96
N GLU A 315 -15.38 -13.28 7.97
CA GLU A 315 -15.57 -12.93 9.37
C GLU A 315 -14.28 -13.12 10.17
N GLU A 316 -14.18 -12.43 11.31
CA GLU A 316 -13.08 -12.58 12.28
C GLU A 316 -13.39 -13.71 13.28
N ASN A 317 -13.58 -14.92 12.77
CA ASN A 317 -13.90 -16.10 13.58
C ASN A 317 -12.81 -17.19 13.44
N MET A 318 -12.84 -18.18 14.34
CA MET A 318 -11.85 -19.26 14.33
C MET A 318 -11.79 -20.04 13.02
N ARG A 319 -12.92 -20.27 12.35
CA ARG A 319 -12.97 -21.07 11.11
C ARG A 319 -12.26 -20.35 9.98
N SER A 320 -12.54 -19.06 9.80
CA SER A 320 -11.89 -18.21 8.80
C SER A 320 -10.39 -18.07 9.07
N PHE A 321 -9.96 -17.88 10.32
CA PHE A 321 -8.53 -17.82 10.65
C PHE A 321 -7.82 -19.17 10.47
N SER A 322 -8.41 -20.27 10.91
CA SER A 322 -7.85 -21.62 10.66
C SER A 322 -7.69 -21.90 9.17
N TRP A 323 -8.69 -21.54 8.37
CA TRP A 323 -8.62 -21.67 6.91
C TRP A 323 -7.49 -20.81 6.34
N ALA A 324 -7.38 -19.54 6.75
CA ALA A 324 -6.35 -18.63 6.28
C ALA A 324 -4.93 -19.13 6.59
N LEU A 325 -4.71 -19.65 7.79
CA LEU A 325 -3.43 -20.22 8.22
C LEU A 325 -3.09 -21.48 7.42
N LYS A 326 -4.06 -22.37 7.16
CA LYS A 326 -3.86 -23.56 6.31
C LYS A 326 -3.52 -23.18 4.88
N ALA A 327 -4.26 -22.25 4.28
CA ALA A 327 -4.01 -21.77 2.93
C ALA A 327 -2.60 -21.16 2.83
N PHE A 328 -2.22 -20.31 3.79
CA PHE A 328 -0.88 -19.73 3.85
C PHE A 328 0.21 -20.80 3.96
N LEU A 329 0.07 -21.79 4.86
CA LEU A 329 1.01 -22.91 4.95
C LEU A 329 1.08 -23.73 3.66
N GLY A 330 -0.06 -23.96 3.01
CA GLY A 330 -0.12 -24.61 1.70
C GLY A 330 0.66 -23.84 0.64
N PHE A 331 0.59 -22.51 0.65
CA PHE A 331 1.40 -21.68 -0.25
C PHE A 331 2.90 -21.80 0.04
N MET A 332 3.27 -21.93 1.32
CA MET A 332 4.65 -22.03 1.79
C MET A 332 5.18 -23.48 1.88
N ASN A 333 4.59 -24.41 1.12
CA ASN A 333 5.00 -25.82 1.07
C ASN A 333 5.05 -26.51 2.45
N GLY A 334 4.14 -26.12 3.35
CA GLY A 334 4.04 -26.65 4.71
C GLY A 334 5.07 -26.10 5.70
N LYS A 335 5.94 -25.17 5.28
CA LYS A 335 6.94 -24.56 6.17
C LYS A 335 6.26 -23.52 7.07
N ALA A 336 6.13 -23.84 8.36
CA ALA A 336 5.64 -22.90 9.37
C ALA A 336 6.75 -21.94 9.83
N PRO A 337 6.42 -20.70 10.21
CA PRO A 337 7.41 -19.78 10.78
C PRO A 337 7.81 -20.24 12.19
N GLN A 338 9.00 -19.85 12.65
CA GLN A 338 9.41 -20.06 14.04
C GLN A 338 8.62 -19.16 14.98
N THR A 339 8.38 -17.92 14.56
CA THR A 339 7.61 -16.93 15.33
C THR A 339 6.59 -16.23 14.44
N ILE A 340 5.37 -16.07 14.94
CA ILE A 340 4.32 -15.28 14.31
C ILE A 340 3.86 -14.16 15.25
N LEU A 341 3.88 -12.92 14.75
CA LEU A 341 3.37 -11.75 15.43
C LEU A 341 2.00 -11.39 14.88
N THR A 342 1.01 -11.19 15.75
CA THR A 342 -0.35 -10.82 15.32
C THR A 342 -0.90 -9.63 16.07
N ASP A 343 -2.05 -9.12 15.63
CA ASP A 343 -2.87 -8.28 16.50
C ASP A 343 -3.44 -9.08 17.69
N GLN A 344 -4.10 -8.37 18.60
CA GLN A 344 -4.77 -8.97 19.75
C GLN A 344 -6.18 -9.44 19.35
N ASN A 345 -6.26 -10.64 18.77
CA ASN A 345 -7.49 -11.36 18.46
C ASN A 345 -7.47 -12.77 19.08
N MET A 346 -8.49 -13.11 19.88
CA MET A 346 -8.57 -14.39 20.60
C MET A 346 -8.83 -15.57 19.67
N CYS A 347 -9.67 -15.40 18.65
CA CYS A 347 -9.93 -16.46 17.66
C CYS A 347 -8.66 -16.78 16.86
N LEU A 348 -7.88 -15.75 16.50
CA LEU A 348 -6.62 -15.92 15.79
C LEU A 348 -5.56 -16.63 16.67
N LYS A 349 -5.46 -16.24 17.95
CA LYS A 349 -4.59 -16.92 18.93
C LYS A 349 -4.89 -18.42 18.99
N GLU A 350 -6.17 -18.79 19.11
CA GLU A 350 -6.58 -20.20 19.20
C GLU A 350 -6.36 -20.95 17.89
N ALA A 351 -6.63 -20.31 16.75
CA ALA A 351 -6.35 -20.88 15.43
C ALA A 351 -4.85 -21.16 15.24
N ILE A 352 -3.95 -20.25 15.65
CA ILE A 352 -2.49 -20.47 15.58
C ILE A 352 -2.07 -21.66 16.44
N ALA A 353 -2.62 -21.80 17.65
CA ALA A 353 -2.29 -22.92 18.53
C ALA A 353 -2.68 -24.29 17.93
N ILE A 354 -3.70 -24.33 17.06
CA ILE A 354 -4.16 -25.55 16.38
C ILE A 354 -3.36 -25.80 15.10
N GLU A 355 -3.24 -24.79 14.24
CA GLU A 355 -2.69 -24.95 12.88
C GLU A 355 -1.17 -24.86 12.82
N MET A 356 -0.53 -24.21 13.80
CA MET A 356 0.92 -23.99 13.88
C MET A 356 1.45 -24.26 15.30
N PRO A 357 1.31 -25.48 15.84
CA PRO A 357 1.60 -25.76 17.25
C PRO A 357 3.08 -25.58 17.64
N SER A 358 4.01 -25.67 16.69
CA SER A 358 5.44 -25.44 16.90
C SER A 358 5.86 -23.98 16.77
N THR A 359 4.97 -23.10 16.32
CA THR A 359 5.26 -21.68 16.11
C THR A 359 5.04 -20.90 17.39
N LYS A 360 6.02 -20.08 17.78
CA LYS A 360 5.84 -19.13 18.87
C LYS A 360 4.89 -18.01 18.45
N HIS A 361 3.72 -17.99 19.06
CA HIS A 361 2.81 -16.84 18.95
C HIS A 361 3.27 -15.69 19.84
N ALA A 362 3.29 -14.49 19.27
CA ALA A 362 3.47 -13.23 19.99
C ALA A 362 2.45 -12.19 19.50
N LEU A 363 2.08 -11.28 20.39
CA LEU A 363 1.28 -10.12 20.03
C LEU A 363 2.21 -8.98 19.67
N CYS A 364 1.81 -8.28 18.63
CA CYS A 364 2.57 -7.20 18.06
C CYS A 364 2.49 -5.93 18.91
N ILE A 365 3.63 -5.48 19.44
CA ILE A 365 3.69 -4.36 20.38
C ILE A 365 3.13 -3.05 19.79
N TRP A 366 3.38 -2.76 18.51
CA TRP A 366 2.87 -1.52 17.91
C TRP A 366 1.36 -1.56 17.68
N LEU A 367 0.77 -2.74 17.43
CA LEU A 367 -0.67 -2.92 17.34
C LEU A 367 -1.35 -2.84 18.71
N ILE A 368 -0.68 -3.29 19.78
CA ILE A 368 -1.13 -3.09 21.17
C ILE A 368 -1.14 -1.59 21.50
N VAL A 369 0.00 -0.91 21.29
CA VAL A 369 0.17 0.51 21.65
C VAL A 369 -0.76 1.40 20.84
N ALA A 370 -1.11 1.04 19.60
CA ALA A 370 -2.09 1.77 18.80
C ALA A 370 -3.47 1.89 19.49
N LYS A 371 -3.81 0.98 20.42
CA LYS A 371 -5.06 1.00 21.17
C LYS A 371 -4.99 1.84 22.46
N PHE A 372 -3.80 2.24 22.90
CA PHE A 372 -3.62 2.95 24.18
C PHE A 372 -4.37 4.29 24.25
N PRO A 373 -4.40 5.12 23.20
CA PRO A 373 -5.15 6.39 23.26
C PRO A 373 -6.63 6.18 23.56
N SER A 374 -7.27 5.16 22.98
CA SER A 374 -8.69 4.90 23.23
C SER A 374 -8.94 4.26 24.59
N TRP A 375 -8.00 3.48 25.11
CA TRP A 375 -8.15 2.79 26.40
C TRP A 375 -7.82 3.63 27.62
N PHE A 376 -6.83 4.52 27.50
CA PHE A 376 -6.18 5.11 28.67
C PHE A 376 -6.15 6.64 28.68
N ASN A 377 -6.38 7.32 27.54
CA ASN A 377 -6.28 8.78 27.51
C ASN A 377 -7.32 9.44 28.43
N ALA A 378 -8.58 8.98 28.39
CA ALA A 378 -9.64 9.48 29.26
C ALA A 378 -9.45 9.09 30.75
N VAL A 379 -8.80 7.95 31.01
CA VAL A 379 -8.60 7.41 32.37
C VAL A 379 -7.42 8.09 33.07
N LEU A 380 -6.34 8.37 32.33
CA LEU A 380 -5.07 8.86 32.88
C LEU A 380 -4.86 10.37 32.70
N GLY A 381 -5.56 10.99 31.73
CA GLY A 381 -5.41 12.42 31.43
C GLY A 381 -3.95 12.82 31.21
N GLU A 382 -3.48 13.83 31.94
CA GLU A 382 -2.12 14.36 31.86
C GLU A 382 -1.04 13.30 32.17
N ARG A 383 -1.37 12.29 32.98
CA ARG A 383 -0.45 11.21 33.37
C ARG A 383 -0.28 10.13 32.30
N TYR A 384 -0.97 10.23 31.16
CA TYR A 384 -0.92 9.23 30.09
C TYR A 384 0.50 9.02 29.54
N ASN A 385 1.25 10.09 29.31
CA ASN A 385 2.60 10.00 28.75
C ASN A 385 3.59 9.36 29.74
N GLU A 386 3.47 9.69 31.03
CA GLU A 386 4.26 9.07 32.10
C GLU A 386 3.99 7.56 32.17
N TRP A 387 2.72 7.17 32.18
CA TRP A 387 2.31 5.76 32.17
C TRP A 387 2.81 5.04 30.92
N LYS A 388 2.71 5.66 29.74
CA LYS A 388 3.17 5.06 28.48
C LYS A 388 4.68 4.84 28.48
N ASN A 389 5.46 5.77 29.02
CA ASN A 389 6.90 5.62 29.19
C ASN A 389 7.23 4.47 30.16
N GLU A 390 6.50 4.39 31.27
CA GLU A 390 6.64 3.32 32.24
C GLU A 390 6.28 1.95 31.64
N PHE A 391 5.20 1.86 30.87
CA PHE A 391 4.83 0.66 30.14
C PHE A 391 5.95 0.20 29.19
N TYR A 392 6.56 1.12 28.43
CA TYR A 392 7.69 0.77 27.56
C TYR A 392 8.94 0.37 28.34
N ARG A 393 9.19 0.98 29.51
CA ARG A 393 10.26 0.55 30.41
C ARG A 393 10.05 -0.90 30.85
N LEU A 394 8.84 -1.24 31.29
CA LEU A 394 8.48 -2.60 31.69
C LEU A 394 8.55 -3.59 30.53
N TYR A 395 8.02 -3.24 29.36
CA TYR A 395 8.09 -4.06 28.15
C TYR A 395 9.53 -4.47 27.81
N ASN A 396 10.50 -3.58 28.03
CA ASN A 396 11.92 -3.79 27.75
C ASN A 396 12.74 -4.33 28.93
N LEU A 397 12.09 -4.72 30.03
CA LEU A 397 12.80 -5.42 31.11
C LEU A 397 13.35 -6.75 30.64
N GLU A 398 14.30 -7.26 31.40
CA GLU A 398 15.10 -8.41 30.99
C GLU A 398 14.68 -9.69 31.73
N THR A 399 14.18 -9.56 32.96
CA THR A 399 13.78 -10.68 33.81
C THR A 399 12.28 -10.68 34.07
N MET A 400 11.71 -11.87 34.27
CA MET A 400 10.29 -12.03 34.55
C MET A 400 9.95 -11.45 35.92
N GLU A 401 10.85 -11.59 36.90
CA GLU A 401 10.67 -11.12 38.28
C GLU A 401 10.61 -9.60 38.36
N GLU A 402 11.54 -8.89 37.69
CA GLU A 402 11.52 -7.42 37.62
C GLU A 402 10.27 -6.91 36.91
N PHE A 403 9.81 -7.63 35.87
CA PHE A 403 8.58 -7.29 35.16
C PHE A 403 7.35 -7.42 36.07
N GLU A 404 7.23 -8.55 36.77
CA GLU A 404 6.09 -8.83 37.67
C GLU A 404 6.00 -7.82 38.81
N LEU A 405 7.15 -7.46 39.40
CA LEU A 405 7.23 -6.42 40.43
C LEU A 405 6.90 -5.03 39.85
N GLY A 406 7.60 -4.63 38.78
CA GLY A 406 7.41 -3.32 38.17
C GLY A 406 6.00 -3.12 37.60
N TRP A 407 5.37 -4.17 37.09
CA TRP A 407 3.98 -4.13 36.65
C TRP A 407 3.03 -3.84 37.82
N ARG A 408 3.21 -4.52 38.95
CA ARG A 408 2.42 -4.28 40.17
C ARG A 408 2.57 -2.83 40.63
N ASP A 409 3.79 -2.31 40.65
CA ASP A 409 4.09 -0.95 41.07
C ASP A 409 3.48 0.09 40.12
N MET A 410 3.54 -0.14 38.81
CA MET A 410 2.86 0.71 37.83
C MET A 410 1.34 0.71 38.06
N VAL A 411 0.71 -0.46 38.24
CA VAL A 411 -0.74 -0.55 38.46
C VAL A 411 -1.15 0.18 39.74
N ASN A 412 -0.40 0.05 40.83
CA ASN A 412 -0.59 0.79 42.07
C ASN A 412 -0.47 2.31 41.84
N SER A 413 0.63 2.75 41.23
CA SER A 413 0.98 4.16 41.07
C SER A 413 -0.03 4.93 40.21
N PHE A 414 -0.60 4.27 39.20
CA PHE A 414 -1.58 4.86 38.30
C PHE A 414 -3.04 4.51 38.68
N GLY A 415 -3.27 3.76 39.76
CA GLY A 415 -4.62 3.45 40.25
C GLY A 415 -5.45 2.56 39.31
N LEU A 416 -4.80 1.62 38.59
CA LEU A 416 -5.40 0.89 37.47
C LEU A 416 -5.99 -0.50 37.83
N HIS A 417 -6.20 -0.78 39.11
CA HIS A 417 -6.61 -2.10 39.63
C HIS A 417 -7.87 -2.69 38.98
N THR A 418 -8.87 -1.86 38.72
CA THR A 418 -10.16 -2.27 38.16
C THR A 418 -10.21 -2.16 36.63
N ASN A 419 -9.11 -1.71 36.00
CA ASN A 419 -9.08 -1.50 34.56
C ASN A 419 -8.97 -2.85 33.80
N ARG A 420 -10.02 -3.17 33.03
CA ARG A 420 -10.11 -4.42 32.27
C ARG A 420 -9.01 -4.59 31.22
N HIS A 421 -8.55 -3.50 30.60
CA HIS A 421 -7.47 -3.56 29.60
C HIS A 421 -6.14 -3.91 30.24
N ILE A 422 -5.83 -3.34 31.41
CA ILE A 422 -4.63 -3.66 32.19
C ILE A 422 -4.65 -5.12 32.66
N ALA A 423 -5.78 -5.59 33.20
CA ALA A 423 -5.93 -6.99 33.58
C ALA A 423 -5.71 -7.95 32.40
N ASN A 424 -6.26 -7.62 31.23
CA ASN A 424 -6.09 -8.41 30.00
C ASN A 424 -4.64 -8.39 29.49
N LEU A 425 -3.98 -7.23 29.47
CA LEU A 425 -2.56 -7.11 29.10
C LEU A 425 -1.70 -7.99 30.02
N PHE A 426 -1.94 -7.95 31.33
CA PHE A 426 -1.21 -8.79 32.27
C PHE A 426 -1.48 -10.30 32.07
N ALA A 427 -2.72 -10.68 31.80
CA ALA A 427 -3.07 -12.07 31.49
C ALA A 427 -2.36 -12.60 30.24
N LEU A 428 -2.12 -11.74 29.25
CA LEU A 428 -1.45 -12.08 27.99
C LEU A 428 0.04 -11.73 27.95
N ARG A 429 0.67 -11.36 29.08
CA ARG A 429 2.07 -10.88 29.15
C ARG A 429 3.10 -11.80 28.51
N THR A 430 2.88 -13.11 28.55
CA THR A 430 3.76 -14.12 27.95
C THR A 430 3.79 -14.09 26.41
N LEU A 431 2.85 -13.35 25.79
CA LEU A 431 2.75 -13.16 24.36
C LEU A 431 3.30 -11.80 23.89
N TRP A 432 3.53 -10.81 24.77
CA TRP A 432 3.92 -9.47 24.32
C TRP A 432 5.09 -8.84 25.08
N ALA A 433 5.38 -9.22 26.32
CA ALA A 433 6.46 -8.62 27.08
C ALA A 433 7.81 -9.30 26.75
N LEU A 434 8.87 -8.53 26.51
CA LEU A 434 10.17 -9.08 26.11
C LEU A 434 10.78 -10.09 27.09
N PRO A 435 10.67 -9.96 28.43
CA PRO A 435 11.16 -10.97 29.37
C PRO A 435 10.69 -12.41 29.07
N TYR A 436 9.54 -12.56 28.41
CA TYR A 436 8.95 -13.85 28.06
C TYR A 436 9.23 -14.29 26.62
N LEU A 437 9.83 -13.41 25.81
CA LEU A 437 9.97 -13.58 24.37
C LEU A 437 11.43 -13.61 23.90
N THR A 438 12.38 -13.14 24.71
CA THR A 438 13.81 -13.01 24.35
C THR A 438 14.48 -14.31 23.91
N SER A 439 13.97 -15.48 24.32
CA SER A 439 14.48 -16.79 23.90
C SER A 439 14.00 -17.25 22.51
N HIS A 440 13.14 -16.48 21.84
CA HIS A 440 12.58 -16.82 20.53
C HIS A 440 13.03 -15.81 19.48
N PHE A 441 13.10 -16.22 18.23
CA PHE A 441 13.63 -15.40 17.16
C PHE A 441 12.57 -14.44 16.56
N PHE A 442 12.89 -13.15 16.45
CA PHE A 442 11.96 -12.09 15.98
C PHE A 442 12.47 -11.29 14.76
N ALA A 443 13.64 -11.63 14.21
CA ALA A 443 14.24 -10.92 13.06
C ALA A 443 14.35 -9.39 13.23
N GLY A 444 14.40 -8.88 14.47
CA GLY A 444 14.44 -7.44 14.75
C GLY A 444 13.12 -6.69 14.49
N MET A 445 12.00 -7.38 14.22
CA MET A 445 10.72 -6.76 13.88
C MET A 445 10.11 -5.95 15.02
N THR A 446 10.46 -6.24 16.28
CA THR A 446 9.97 -5.52 17.46
C THR A 446 10.59 -4.12 17.63
N ALA A 447 11.60 -3.77 16.82
CA ALA A 447 12.23 -2.46 16.86
C ALA A 447 11.34 -1.37 16.25
N ALA A 448 11.28 -0.19 16.88
CA ALA A 448 10.37 0.90 16.50
C ALA A 448 10.57 1.45 15.08
N ASN A 449 11.79 1.38 14.54
CA ASN A 449 12.06 1.74 13.14
C ASN A 449 11.50 0.70 12.16
N GLN A 450 11.59 -0.58 12.50
CA GLN A 450 11.07 -1.67 11.67
C GLN A 450 9.55 -1.71 11.66
N SER A 451 8.91 -1.49 12.81
CA SER A 451 7.45 -1.38 12.87
C SER A 451 6.91 -0.24 11.99
N LYS A 452 7.60 0.92 11.97
CA LYS A 452 7.25 2.04 11.09
C LYS A 452 7.42 1.67 9.61
N SER A 453 8.51 0.97 9.28
CA SER A 453 8.78 0.50 7.91
C SER A 453 7.71 -0.47 7.41
N ILE A 454 7.33 -1.47 8.23
CA ILE A 454 6.27 -2.44 7.92
C ILE A 454 4.92 -1.72 7.75
N ASN A 455 4.55 -0.85 8.68
CA ASN A 455 3.29 -0.11 8.57
C ASN A 455 3.27 0.78 7.32
N ALA A 456 4.36 1.50 7.03
CA ALA A 456 4.46 2.31 5.82
C ALA A 456 4.34 1.45 4.56
N PHE A 457 4.95 0.27 4.54
CA PHE A 457 4.81 -0.69 3.44
C PHE A 457 3.36 -1.11 3.24
N ILE A 458 2.67 -1.52 4.31
CA ILE A 458 1.27 -1.95 4.27
C ILE A 458 0.36 -0.81 3.77
N GLN A 459 0.55 0.42 4.24
CA GLN A 459 -0.27 1.56 3.83
C GLN A 459 -0.17 1.92 2.34
N ARG A 460 0.90 1.53 1.62
CA ARG A 460 1.08 1.87 0.19
C ARG A 460 0.02 1.27 -0.72
N PHE A 461 -0.54 0.11 -0.37
CA PHE A 461 -1.55 -0.58 -1.17
C PHE A 461 -2.94 -0.62 -0.50
N LEU A 462 -3.12 0.07 0.63
CA LEU A 462 -4.40 0.18 1.36
C LEU A 462 -5.20 1.46 1.06
N SER A 463 -4.98 2.12 -0.09
CA SER A 463 -5.61 3.42 -0.38
C SER A 463 -7.15 3.37 -0.23
N ALA A 464 -7.75 4.43 0.33
CA ALA A 464 -9.20 4.51 0.57
C ALA A 464 -10.08 4.50 -0.70
N GLN A 465 -9.47 4.44 -1.89
CA GLN A 465 -10.14 4.47 -3.19
C GLN A 465 -9.95 3.19 -4.02
N THR A 466 -9.09 2.25 -3.60
CA THR A 466 -8.81 1.03 -4.36
C THR A 466 -9.98 0.06 -4.33
N ARG A 467 -10.56 -0.22 -5.51
CA ARG A 467 -11.50 -1.35 -5.70
C ARG A 467 -10.77 -2.66 -5.52
N LEU A 468 -11.50 -3.71 -5.15
CA LEU A 468 -10.92 -5.04 -4.95
C LEU A 468 -10.20 -5.58 -6.20
N ALA A 469 -10.79 -5.41 -7.39
CA ALA A 469 -10.17 -5.83 -8.64
C ALA A 469 -8.79 -5.16 -8.88
N HIS A 470 -8.58 -3.96 -8.34
CA HIS A 470 -7.29 -3.27 -8.38
C HIS A 470 -6.41 -3.55 -7.17
N PHE A 471 -6.95 -4.11 -6.09
CA PHE A 471 -6.15 -4.44 -4.91
C PHE A 471 -5.08 -5.49 -5.22
N VAL A 472 -5.44 -6.56 -5.94
CA VAL A 472 -4.47 -7.60 -6.35
C VAL A 472 -3.40 -7.02 -7.30
N GLU A 473 -3.78 -6.13 -8.22
CA GLU A 473 -2.83 -5.44 -9.09
C GLU A 473 -1.93 -4.48 -8.31
N GLN A 474 -2.46 -3.76 -7.32
CA GLN A 474 -1.70 -2.82 -6.50
C GLN A 474 -0.74 -3.54 -5.55
N VAL A 475 -1.14 -4.68 -5.00
CA VAL A 475 -0.24 -5.56 -4.27
C VAL A 475 0.85 -6.08 -5.21
N ALA A 476 0.51 -6.51 -6.43
CA ALA A 476 1.50 -6.93 -7.42
C ALA A 476 2.50 -5.81 -7.74
N VAL A 477 2.01 -4.59 -8.00
CA VAL A 477 2.87 -3.41 -8.23
C VAL A 477 3.73 -3.10 -7.01
N ALA A 478 3.20 -3.21 -5.79
CA ALA A 478 3.98 -2.98 -4.57
C ALA A 478 5.06 -4.04 -4.35
N VAL A 479 4.77 -5.30 -4.70
CA VAL A 479 5.73 -6.42 -4.68
C VAL A 479 6.80 -6.21 -5.76
N ASP A 480 6.41 -5.98 -7.01
CA ASP A 480 7.31 -5.77 -8.15
C ASP A 480 8.19 -4.51 -7.98
N PHE A 481 7.61 -3.40 -7.51
CA PHE A 481 8.37 -2.19 -7.20
C PHE A 481 9.42 -2.48 -6.13
N LYS A 482 9.12 -3.34 -5.15
CA LYS A 482 10.07 -3.68 -4.10
C LYS A 482 11.15 -4.64 -4.59
N ASP A 483 10.86 -5.53 -5.52
CA ASP A 483 11.89 -6.38 -6.14
C ASP A 483 12.90 -5.49 -6.90
N GLN A 484 12.43 -4.52 -7.69
CA GLN A 484 13.31 -3.59 -8.43
C GLN A 484 14.01 -2.54 -7.54
N ALA A 485 13.28 -1.87 -6.64
CA ALA A 485 13.86 -0.87 -5.74
C ALA A 485 14.72 -1.52 -4.65
N GLY A 486 14.38 -2.73 -4.23
CA GLY A 486 15.17 -3.53 -3.29
C GLY A 486 16.50 -3.96 -3.90
N GLU A 487 16.53 -4.33 -5.18
CA GLU A 487 17.77 -4.58 -5.93
C GLU A 487 18.62 -3.31 -6.07
N GLN A 488 18.03 -2.18 -6.44
CA GLN A 488 18.75 -0.89 -6.52
C GLN A 488 19.30 -0.45 -5.17
N GLN A 489 18.51 -0.57 -4.10
CA GLN A 489 18.93 -0.21 -2.74
C GLN A 489 19.98 -1.19 -2.21
N THR A 490 19.86 -2.47 -2.54
CA THR A 490 20.90 -3.49 -2.28
C THR A 490 22.20 -3.11 -2.98
N MET A 491 22.14 -2.73 -4.26
CA MET A 491 23.29 -2.29 -5.03
C MET A 491 23.92 -1.03 -4.42
N GLN A 492 23.11 -0.02 -4.08
CA GLN A 492 23.59 1.19 -3.41
C GLN A 492 24.22 0.92 -2.04
N GLN A 493 23.61 0.06 -1.23
CA GLN A 493 24.18 -0.32 0.07
C GLN A 493 25.45 -1.17 -0.07
N ASN A 494 25.57 -1.98 -1.13
CA ASN A 494 26.79 -2.72 -1.45
C ASN A 494 27.90 -1.81 -1.99
N LEU A 495 27.54 -0.67 -2.62
CA LEU A 495 28.46 0.38 -3.06
C LEU A 495 28.92 1.31 -1.92
N GLN A 496 28.25 1.27 -0.75
CA GLN A 496 28.72 2.04 0.41
C GLN A 496 30.02 1.45 0.95
N ASN A 497 31.04 2.28 1.06
CA ASN A 497 32.27 1.92 1.76
C ASN A 497 31.94 1.61 3.23
N ILE A 498 32.13 0.34 3.61
CA ILE A 498 31.94 -0.11 4.98
C ILE A 498 33.01 0.55 5.86
N CYS A 499 32.59 1.40 6.79
CA CYS A 499 33.48 2.02 7.76
C CYS A 499 33.58 1.14 9.00
N LEU A 500 34.79 0.66 9.31
CA LEU A 500 35.10 -0.06 10.55
C LEU A 500 35.31 0.95 11.68
N LYS A 501 34.72 0.70 12.85
CA LYS A 501 34.72 1.62 14.01
C LYS A 501 35.67 1.21 15.12
N THR A 502 35.98 -0.08 15.25
CA THR A 502 36.77 -0.61 16.37
C THR A 502 38.15 -1.09 15.95
N GLY A 503 38.34 -1.40 14.67
CA GLY A 503 39.58 -1.98 14.16
C GLY A 503 39.80 -3.44 14.58
N ALA A 504 38.80 -4.07 15.22
CA ALA A 504 38.90 -5.46 15.66
C ALA A 504 38.89 -6.42 14.46
N PRO A 505 39.74 -7.47 14.43
CA PRO A 505 39.74 -8.43 13.33
C PRO A 505 38.37 -9.10 13.07
N MET A 506 37.61 -9.36 14.12
CA MET A 506 36.27 -9.94 14.01
C MET A 506 35.25 -8.99 13.35
N GLU A 507 35.48 -7.68 13.46
CA GLU A 507 34.69 -6.64 12.78
C GLU A 507 34.92 -6.73 11.27
N SER A 508 36.18 -6.81 10.84
CA SER A 508 36.58 -6.98 9.44
C SER A 508 36.02 -8.28 8.86
N HIS A 509 36.09 -9.38 9.61
CA HIS A 509 35.50 -10.65 9.21
C HIS A 509 33.98 -10.52 8.97
N ALA A 510 33.26 -9.93 9.93
CA ALA A 510 31.82 -9.74 9.82
C ALA A 510 31.40 -8.84 8.66
N ALA A 511 32.18 -7.79 8.36
CA ALA A 511 31.91 -6.86 7.26
C ALA A 511 31.90 -7.56 5.88
N ILE A 512 32.73 -8.59 5.72
CA ILE A 512 32.84 -9.38 4.48
C ILE A 512 31.63 -10.32 4.33
N VAL A 513 31.18 -10.93 5.43
CA VAL A 513 30.16 -11.99 5.40
C VAL A 513 28.73 -11.44 5.46
N LEU A 514 28.49 -10.44 6.31
CA LEU A 514 27.15 -9.93 6.59
C LEU A 514 26.71 -8.86 5.58
N THR A 515 25.39 -8.74 5.39
CA THR A 515 24.82 -7.57 4.70
C THR A 515 25.11 -6.28 5.48
N PRO A 516 25.10 -5.10 4.83
CA PRO A 516 25.29 -3.83 5.51
C PRO A 516 24.35 -3.62 6.72
N TYR A 517 23.09 -4.07 6.61
CA TYR A 517 22.12 -4.02 7.71
C TYR A 517 22.57 -4.85 8.92
N ALA A 518 22.84 -6.14 8.72
CA ALA A 518 23.22 -7.03 9.81
C ALA A 518 24.60 -6.67 10.39
N PHE A 519 25.55 -6.27 9.53
CA PHE A 519 26.85 -5.75 9.94
C PHE A 519 26.70 -4.51 10.83
N CYS A 520 25.87 -3.55 10.45
CA CYS A 520 25.63 -2.35 11.26
C CYS A 520 25.12 -2.72 12.66
N LYS A 521 24.19 -3.67 12.76
CA LYS A 521 23.67 -4.16 14.05
C LYS A 521 24.72 -4.87 14.88
N LEU A 522 25.57 -5.68 14.28
CA LEU A 522 26.68 -6.31 14.97
C LEU A 522 27.72 -5.28 15.43
N GLN A 523 28.07 -4.32 14.57
CA GLN A 523 29.04 -3.26 14.86
C GLN A 523 28.56 -2.37 16.01
N GLU A 524 27.26 -2.04 16.07
CA GLU A 524 26.66 -1.36 17.24
C GLU A 524 26.92 -2.15 18.53
N GLN A 525 26.74 -3.47 18.53
CA GLN A 525 27.03 -4.30 19.71
C GLN A 525 28.52 -4.38 20.02
N LEU A 526 29.39 -4.42 19.01
CA LEU A 526 30.83 -4.50 19.19
C LEU A 526 31.40 -3.21 19.80
N VAL A 527 30.96 -2.04 19.32
CA VAL A 527 31.31 -0.75 19.91
C VAL A 527 30.87 -0.69 21.37
N LEU A 528 29.65 -1.13 21.68
CA LEU A 528 29.15 -1.15 23.04
C LEU A 528 29.88 -2.15 23.94
N ALA A 529 30.48 -3.21 23.39
CA ALA A 529 31.23 -4.21 24.15
C ALA A 529 32.47 -3.63 24.84
N ALA A 530 33.03 -2.53 24.31
CA ALA A 530 34.19 -1.85 24.91
C ALA A 530 33.90 -1.28 26.31
N HIS A 531 32.64 -0.94 26.60
CA HIS A 531 32.21 -0.45 27.92
C HIS A 531 31.97 -1.57 28.95
N TYR A 532 32.22 -2.83 28.59
CA TYR A 532 31.99 -3.97 29.47
C TYR A 532 33.31 -4.64 29.86
N ALA A 533 33.41 -5.02 31.12
CA ALA A 533 34.46 -5.88 31.64
C ALA A 533 33.96 -7.33 31.68
N SER A 534 34.85 -8.27 31.40
CA SER A 534 34.64 -9.72 31.46
C SER A 534 35.45 -10.27 32.63
N PHE A 535 34.79 -10.95 33.55
CA PHE A 535 35.40 -11.61 34.69
C PHE A 535 35.26 -13.11 34.49
N GLN A 536 36.37 -13.82 34.33
CA GLN A 536 36.35 -15.26 34.18
C GLN A 536 35.92 -15.92 35.50
N MET A 537 35.00 -16.87 35.40
CA MET A 537 34.58 -17.76 36.47
C MET A 537 35.02 -19.19 36.12
N ASP A 538 34.51 -20.18 36.83
CA ASP A 538 34.83 -21.59 36.57
C ASP A 538 34.22 -22.11 35.26
N ASP A 539 34.84 -23.14 34.68
CA ASP A 539 34.33 -23.93 33.54
C ASP A 539 33.98 -23.13 32.26
N GLY A 540 34.77 -22.11 31.92
CA GLY A 540 34.55 -21.30 30.71
C GLY A 540 33.35 -20.36 30.80
N CYS A 541 32.78 -20.19 32.00
CA CYS A 541 31.79 -19.17 32.29
C CYS A 541 32.47 -17.82 32.58
N PHE A 542 31.83 -16.75 32.13
CA PHE A 542 32.24 -15.37 32.35
C PHE A 542 31.07 -14.58 32.91
N LEU A 543 31.36 -13.70 33.86
CA LEU A 543 30.46 -12.64 34.26
C LEU A 543 30.85 -11.36 33.50
N VAL A 544 29.94 -10.83 32.69
CA VAL A 544 30.18 -9.62 31.90
C VAL A 544 29.35 -8.47 32.45
N ARG A 545 29.99 -7.36 32.80
CA ARG A 545 29.33 -6.22 33.45
C ARG A 545 29.79 -4.91 32.87
N HIS A 546 28.88 -3.94 32.79
CA HIS A 546 29.22 -2.57 32.42
C HIS A 546 30.23 -2.00 33.43
N HIS A 547 31.26 -1.30 32.96
CA HIS A 547 32.38 -0.85 33.79
C HIS A 547 31.97 0.09 34.95
N THR A 548 30.84 0.81 34.82
CA THR A 548 30.31 1.70 35.86
C THR A 548 29.40 1.01 36.89
N LYS A 549 29.06 -0.27 36.70
CA LYS A 549 28.15 -0.99 37.60
C LYS A 549 28.93 -1.92 38.52
N LEU A 550 28.60 -1.92 39.82
CA LEU A 550 29.20 -2.82 40.82
C LEU A 550 28.44 -4.14 40.95
N GLU A 551 27.13 -4.13 40.67
CA GLU A 551 26.26 -5.29 40.76
C GLU A 551 25.59 -5.63 39.42
N GLY A 552 24.98 -6.81 39.35
CA GLY A 552 24.35 -7.34 38.14
C GLY A 552 25.35 -7.89 37.13
N GLY A 553 24.97 -7.89 35.85
CA GLY A 553 25.77 -8.40 34.74
C GLY A 553 25.10 -9.54 33.99
N ARG A 554 25.83 -10.11 33.04
CA ARG A 554 25.39 -11.21 32.17
C ARG A 554 26.33 -12.39 32.30
N LYS A 555 25.75 -13.58 32.41
CA LYS A 555 26.53 -14.82 32.35
C LYS A 555 26.73 -15.18 30.89
N VAL A 556 27.99 -15.41 30.51
CA VAL A 556 28.37 -15.84 29.17
C VAL A 556 29.17 -17.12 29.31
N LEU A 557 28.71 -18.20 28.68
CA LEU A 557 29.46 -19.45 28.59
C LEU A 557 30.17 -19.47 27.24
N TRP A 558 31.48 -19.68 27.24
CA TRP A 558 32.27 -19.84 26.02
C TRP A 558 33.07 -21.13 26.08
N VAL A 559 32.85 -21.99 25.09
CA VAL A 559 33.54 -23.29 24.92
C VAL A 559 34.33 -23.23 23.62
N PRO A 560 35.61 -22.80 23.66
CA PRO A 560 36.41 -22.55 22.45
C PRO A 560 36.58 -23.78 21.55
N ARG A 561 36.64 -24.99 22.14
CA ARG A 561 36.85 -26.25 21.40
C ARG A 561 35.65 -26.63 20.52
N GLU A 562 34.47 -26.14 20.88
CA GLU A 562 33.22 -26.44 20.19
C GLU A 562 32.72 -25.23 19.40
N ASP A 563 33.43 -24.10 19.44
CA ASP A 563 33.01 -22.82 18.87
C ASP A 563 31.65 -22.33 19.38
N ILE A 564 31.26 -22.73 20.60
CA ILE A 564 29.97 -22.38 21.21
C ILE A 564 30.14 -21.20 22.17
N ILE A 565 29.30 -20.19 22.01
CA ILE A 565 29.10 -19.09 22.96
C ILE A 565 27.62 -18.85 23.24
N THR A 566 27.23 -18.83 24.51
CA THR A 566 25.85 -18.52 24.92
C THR A 566 25.87 -17.38 25.93
N CYS A 567 24.81 -16.57 25.94
CA CYS A 567 24.70 -15.44 26.83
C CYS A 567 23.30 -15.39 27.43
N SER A 568 23.21 -15.17 28.74
CA SER A 568 21.95 -15.07 29.46
C SER A 568 21.06 -13.88 29.06
N CYS A 569 21.50 -13.03 28.12
CA CYS A 569 20.68 -11.97 27.55
C CYS A 569 19.78 -12.44 26.38
N HIS A 570 20.06 -13.62 25.82
CA HIS A 570 19.35 -14.20 24.68
C HIS A 570 19.25 -13.34 23.40
N GLN A 571 20.07 -12.29 23.27
CA GLN A 571 20.00 -11.38 22.13
C GLN A 571 20.27 -12.10 20.79
N PHE A 572 21.14 -13.12 20.79
CA PHE A 572 21.45 -13.87 19.58
C PHE A 572 20.25 -14.73 19.17
N GLU A 573 19.61 -15.38 20.13
CA GLU A 573 18.37 -16.15 19.93
C GLU A 573 17.24 -15.22 19.46
N PHE A 574 17.16 -14.00 20.00
CA PHE A 574 16.15 -13.01 19.65
C PHE A 574 16.31 -12.39 18.27
N SER A 575 17.55 -12.10 17.86
CA SER A 575 17.82 -11.27 16.67
C SER A 575 18.73 -11.93 15.62
N GLY A 576 19.41 -13.02 15.97
CA GLY A 576 20.46 -13.65 15.16
C GLY A 576 21.77 -12.87 15.13
N ILE A 577 21.93 -11.85 16.00
CA ILE A 577 23.13 -11.00 16.10
C ILE A 577 23.72 -11.14 17.50
N LEU A 578 25.04 -11.39 17.58
CA LEU A 578 25.74 -11.53 18.86
C LEU A 578 25.62 -10.25 19.70
N CYS A 579 25.34 -10.41 21.00
CA CYS A 579 25.31 -9.29 21.92
C CYS A 579 26.71 -8.78 22.27
N ARG A 580 26.75 -7.54 22.76
CA ARG A 580 27.95 -6.92 23.35
C ARG A 580 28.65 -7.77 24.40
N HIS A 581 27.89 -8.58 25.18
CA HIS A 581 28.46 -9.42 26.24
C HIS A 581 29.25 -10.59 25.66
N ALA A 582 28.67 -11.30 24.68
CA ALA A 582 29.33 -12.38 23.97
C ALA A 582 30.56 -11.86 23.21
N LEU A 583 30.40 -10.73 22.49
CA LEU A 583 31.49 -10.08 21.76
C LEU A 583 32.64 -9.64 22.68
N ARG A 584 32.34 -9.18 23.90
CA ARG A 584 33.36 -8.85 24.91
C ARG A 584 34.19 -10.07 25.31
N VAL A 585 33.53 -11.20 25.57
CA VAL A 585 34.21 -12.45 25.91
C VAL A 585 35.06 -12.94 24.74
N LEU A 586 34.51 -12.97 23.51
CA LEU A 586 35.27 -13.34 22.32
C LEU A 586 36.50 -12.45 22.11
N SER A 587 36.37 -11.14 22.35
CA SER A 587 37.48 -10.19 22.22
C SER A 587 38.57 -10.45 23.27
N THR A 588 38.17 -10.75 24.50
CA THR A 588 39.11 -11.07 25.60
C THR A 588 39.79 -12.43 25.38
N GLY A 589 39.07 -13.36 24.75
CA GLY A 589 39.56 -14.68 24.36
C GLY A 589 40.39 -14.71 23.07
N ASN A 590 40.80 -13.56 22.52
CA ASN A 590 41.55 -13.45 21.27
C ASN A 590 40.88 -14.15 20.07
N CYS A 591 39.55 -14.18 20.05
CA CYS A 591 38.80 -14.68 18.90
C CYS A 591 38.84 -13.63 17.79
N PHE A 592 39.51 -13.93 16.67
CA PHE A 592 39.68 -12.99 15.56
C PHE A 592 38.60 -13.13 14.48
N GLN A 593 37.85 -14.23 14.49
CA GLN A 593 36.78 -14.51 13.52
C GLN A 593 35.55 -14.99 14.27
N ILE A 594 34.41 -14.37 14.01
CA ILE A 594 33.12 -14.83 14.55
C ILE A 594 32.85 -16.25 14.08
N PRO A 595 32.54 -17.20 14.98
CA PRO A 595 32.24 -18.55 14.57
C PRO A 595 31.02 -18.63 13.66
N GLU A 596 31.08 -19.56 12.71
CA GLU A 596 30.13 -19.69 11.61
C GLU A 596 28.67 -19.87 12.07
N LEU A 597 28.49 -20.54 13.22
CA LEU A 597 27.19 -20.74 13.88
C LEU A 597 26.47 -19.42 14.20
N TYR A 598 27.23 -18.35 14.46
CA TYR A 598 26.71 -17.02 14.83
C TYR A 598 26.59 -16.05 13.65
N LEU A 599 26.76 -16.56 12.44
CA LEU A 599 26.54 -15.84 11.19
C LEU A 599 25.42 -16.57 10.43
N PRO A 600 24.14 -16.47 10.83
CA PRO A 600 23.08 -17.25 10.18
C PRO A 600 22.91 -16.83 8.71
N LEU A 601 22.58 -17.80 7.83
CA LEU A 601 22.46 -17.58 6.39
C LEU A 601 21.57 -16.39 6.03
N ARG A 602 20.49 -16.17 6.79
CA ARG A 602 19.55 -15.06 6.61
C ARG A 602 20.14 -13.67 6.77
N TRP A 603 21.33 -13.52 7.35
CA TRP A 603 21.99 -12.22 7.56
C TRP A 603 23.22 -12.03 6.69
N ARG A 604 23.58 -13.06 5.93
CA ARG A 604 24.72 -13.02 5.03
C ARG A 604 24.37 -12.30 3.74
N ARG A 605 25.41 -11.80 3.09
CA ARG A 605 25.33 -11.45 1.67
C ARG A 605 24.98 -12.72 0.92
N ILE A 606 23.85 -12.71 0.24
CA ILE A 606 23.56 -13.72 -0.76
C ILE A 606 24.47 -13.35 -1.93
N ASN A 607 25.69 -13.89 -1.96
CA ASN A 607 26.43 -13.91 -3.20
C ASN A 607 25.54 -14.67 -4.19
N THR A 608 25.13 -14.04 -5.28
CA THR A 608 24.55 -14.74 -6.43
C THR A 608 25.64 -15.58 -7.10
N SER A 609 26.15 -16.57 -6.38
CA SER A 609 26.57 -17.85 -6.93
C SER A 609 25.39 -18.81 -6.71
N PRO A 610 24.62 -19.16 -7.76
CA PRO A 610 23.49 -20.05 -7.63
C PRO A 610 24.03 -21.48 -7.47
N THR A 611 24.40 -21.89 -6.25
CA THR A 611 24.40 -23.31 -5.90
C THR A 611 24.57 -23.54 -4.40
N LYS A 612 23.48 -23.99 -3.76
CA LYS A 612 23.47 -25.21 -2.94
C LYS A 612 22.06 -25.78 -2.93
N LEU A 613 21.67 -26.39 -4.05
CA LEU A 613 20.80 -27.55 -4.03
C LEU A 613 21.32 -28.52 -5.09
N LEU A 614 21.35 -29.80 -4.70
CA LEU A 614 21.74 -30.98 -5.47
C LEU A 614 23.24 -31.32 -5.44
N GLN A 615 23.58 -32.19 -4.48
CA GLN A 615 24.70 -33.12 -4.61
C GLN A 615 24.42 -34.04 -5.81
N GLY A 616 25.27 -33.95 -6.83
CA GLY A 616 25.32 -34.85 -7.98
C GLY A 616 26.65 -34.67 -8.70
N THR A 617 27.28 -35.78 -9.08
CA THR A 617 28.65 -35.90 -9.64
C THR A 617 29.00 -34.85 -10.71
N PRO A 618 30.23 -34.29 -10.71
CA PRO A 618 30.62 -33.21 -11.61
C PRO A 618 30.81 -33.75 -13.04
N SER A 619 29.92 -33.31 -13.95
CA SER A 619 30.13 -33.42 -15.39
C SER A 619 31.09 -32.32 -15.86
N GLY A 620 32.05 -32.64 -16.74
CA GLY A 620 33.00 -31.67 -17.33
C GLY A 620 32.35 -30.56 -18.17
N HIS A 621 31.03 -30.55 -18.33
CA HIS A 621 30.28 -29.40 -18.82
C HIS A 621 30.16 -28.30 -17.74
N ALA A 622 29.98 -28.67 -16.47
CA ALA A 622 29.83 -27.72 -15.36
C ALA A 622 31.12 -26.92 -15.11
N GLU A 623 32.30 -27.52 -15.31
CA GLU A 623 33.58 -26.81 -15.21
C GLU A 623 33.79 -25.81 -16.34
N ARG A 624 33.40 -26.17 -17.58
CA ARG A 624 33.48 -25.26 -18.73
C ARG A 624 32.51 -24.08 -18.59
N VAL A 625 31.32 -24.32 -18.05
CA VAL A 625 30.36 -23.25 -17.73
C VAL A 625 30.89 -22.36 -16.61
N ARG A 626 31.51 -22.91 -15.56
CA ARG A 626 32.16 -22.13 -14.49
C ARG A 626 33.29 -21.24 -15.01
N ALA A 627 34.14 -21.76 -15.91
CA ALA A 627 35.21 -20.97 -16.53
C ALA A 627 34.64 -19.81 -17.37
N LEU A 628 33.58 -20.06 -18.14
CA LEU A 628 32.90 -19.02 -18.92
C LEU A 628 32.27 -17.94 -18.03
N GLN A 629 31.61 -18.34 -16.94
CA GLN A 629 31.04 -17.40 -15.97
C GLN A 629 32.12 -16.51 -15.33
N SER A 630 33.28 -17.08 -14.98
CA SER A 630 34.41 -16.30 -14.46
C SER A 630 34.91 -15.28 -15.48
N MET A 631 35.02 -15.64 -16.75
CA MET A 631 35.46 -14.72 -17.80
C MET A 631 34.48 -13.58 -18.03
N VAL A 632 33.17 -13.87 -18.02
CA VAL A 632 32.11 -12.85 -18.16
C VAL A 632 32.13 -11.89 -16.96
N SER A 633 32.35 -12.39 -15.75
CA SER A 633 32.49 -11.54 -14.55
C SER A 633 33.68 -10.59 -14.65
N THR A 634 34.83 -11.06 -15.15
CA THR A 634 36.00 -10.21 -15.39
C THR A 634 35.72 -9.18 -16.47
N LEU A 635 35.04 -9.56 -17.56
CA LEU A 635 34.65 -8.64 -18.62
C LEU A 635 33.79 -7.49 -18.09
N ILE A 636 32.77 -7.80 -17.28
CA ILE A 636 31.89 -6.81 -16.64
C ILE A 636 32.69 -5.87 -15.72
N THR A 637 33.62 -6.43 -14.94
CA THR A 637 34.45 -5.65 -14.01
C THR A 637 35.38 -4.68 -14.76
N GLU A 638 35.98 -5.10 -15.87
CA GLU A 638 36.86 -4.26 -16.67
C GLU A 638 36.09 -3.24 -17.54
N SER A 639 34.91 -3.61 -18.03
CA SER A 639 34.07 -2.75 -18.87
C SER A 639 33.45 -1.60 -18.07
N ALA A 640 33.16 -1.80 -16.79
CA ALA A 640 32.57 -0.78 -15.92
C ALA A 640 33.52 0.37 -15.55
N LYS A 641 34.82 0.28 -15.89
CA LYS A 641 35.83 1.29 -15.49
C LYS A 641 35.73 2.60 -16.28
N THR A 642 35.30 2.57 -17.54
CA THR A 642 35.06 3.79 -18.34
C THR A 642 33.89 3.59 -19.30
N LYS A 643 33.30 4.69 -19.77
CA LYS A 643 32.19 4.64 -20.72
C LYS A 643 32.60 4.01 -22.05
N GLU A 644 33.79 4.34 -22.58
CA GLU A 644 34.26 3.76 -23.85
C GLU A 644 34.46 2.25 -23.75
N ARG A 645 34.92 1.74 -22.60
CA ARG A 645 35.08 0.30 -22.37
C ARG A 645 33.75 -0.43 -22.25
N LEU A 646 32.75 0.22 -21.65
CA LEU A 646 31.40 -0.34 -21.54
C LEU A 646 30.71 -0.41 -22.90
N ASP A 647 30.83 0.65 -23.71
CA ASP A 647 30.27 0.72 -25.05
C ASP A 647 30.92 -0.37 -25.95
N LEU A 648 32.25 -0.49 -25.91
CA LEU A 648 32.98 -1.54 -26.64
C LEU A 648 32.58 -2.95 -26.19
N ALA A 649 32.50 -3.20 -24.88
CA ALA A 649 32.09 -4.51 -24.36
C ALA A 649 30.66 -4.87 -24.78
N THR A 650 29.74 -3.90 -24.76
CA THR A 650 28.34 -4.10 -25.13
C THR A 650 28.20 -4.44 -26.61
N GLU A 651 28.93 -3.74 -27.49
CA GLU A 651 28.96 -4.02 -28.92
C GLU A 651 29.50 -5.44 -29.20
N GLN A 652 30.64 -5.79 -28.62
CA GLN A 652 31.28 -7.09 -28.86
C GLN A 652 30.47 -8.26 -28.29
N VAL A 653 29.84 -8.09 -27.12
CA VAL A 653 28.95 -9.11 -26.54
C VAL A 653 27.71 -9.32 -27.41
N SER A 654 27.15 -8.26 -28.00
CA SER A 654 26.00 -8.36 -28.90
C SER A 654 26.33 -9.18 -30.18
N ILE A 655 27.50 -8.95 -30.77
CA ILE A 655 27.99 -9.71 -31.93
C ILE A 655 28.22 -11.18 -31.55
N LEU A 656 28.86 -11.43 -30.40
CA LEU A 656 29.13 -12.79 -29.93
C LEU A 656 27.83 -13.56 -29.64
N LEU A 657 26.84 -12.93 -29.01
CA LEU A 657 25.54 -13.53 -28.73
C LEU A 657 24.80 -13.90 -30.01
N SER A 658 24.90 -13.06 -31.04
CA SER A 658 24.31 -13.35 -32.34
C SER A 658 24.94 -14.59 -32.98
N ARG A 659 26.29 -14.69 -32.97
CA ARG A 659 27.01 -15.87 -33.47
C ARG A 659 26.73 -17.15 -32.71
N ILE A 660 26.56 -17.08 -31.38
CA ILE A 660 26.22 -18.24 -30.56
C ILE A 660 24.81 -18.75 -30.86
N ARG A 661 23.85 -17.83 -31.07
CA ARG A 661 22.46 -18.18 -31.41
C ARG A 661 22.32 -18.87 -32.77
N GLU A 662 23.26 -18.63 -33.69
CA GLU A 662 23.30 -19.24 -35.02
C GLU A 662 23.89 -20.67 -35.03
N GLN A 663 24.42 -21.18 -33.91
CA GLN A 663 24.98 -22.54 -33.85
C GLN A 663 23.90 -23.62 -33.64
N PRO A 664 23.89 -24.71 -34.42
CA PRO A 664 22.91 -25.79 -34.28
C PRO A 664 23.15 -26.65 -33.02
N VAL A 665 22.08 -26.98 -32.30
CA VAL A 665 22.11 -27.84 -31.11
C VAL A 665 22.16 -29.32 -31.54
N SER A 666 23.22 -30.05 -31.16
CA SER A 666 23.35 -31.49 -31.43
C SER A 666 22.44 -32.31 -30.50
N THR A 667 21.49 -33.05 -31.06
CA THR A 667 20.66 -34.04 -30.36
C THR A 667 21.41 -35.36 -30.25
N GLN A 668 21.97 -35.66 -29.07
CA GLN A 668 22.44 -36.99 -28.71
C GLN A 668 21.48 -37.64 -27.69
N GLY A 669 20.79 -38.71 -28.12
CA GLY A 669 20.49 -39.85 -27.24
C GLY A 669 19.03 -40.19 -26.93
N THR A 670 18.32 -40.84 -27.86
CA THR A 670 17.32 -41.87 -27.52
C THR A 670 17.57 -43.09 -28.40
N LYS A 671 18.23 -44.12 -27.85
CA LYS A 671 18.22 -45.48 -28.42
C LYS A 671 17.14 -46.27 -27.70
N ASP A 672 16.06 -46.55 -28.43
CA ASP A 672 14.99 -47.44 -28.02
C ASP A 672 15.51 -48.86 -27.78
N THR A 673 15.13 -49.41 -26.63
CA THR A 673 15.33 -50.83 -26.29
C THR A 673 14.09 -51.59 -26.75
N ILE A 674 14.17 -52.26 -27.90
CA ILE A 674 13.13 -53.20 -28.34
C ILE A 674 13.45 -54.58 -27.75
N HIS A 675 12.63 -55.03 -26.81
CA HIS A 675 12.56 -56.43 -26.40
C HIS A 675 12.08 -57.29 -27.58
N LYS A 676 12.89 -58.27 -27.99
CA LYS A 676 12.43 -59.41 -28.79
C LYS A 676 12.16 -60.61 -27.87
N ILE A 677 10.99 -61.20 -28.10
CA ILE A 677 10.50 -62.48 -27.60
C ILE A 677 11.40 -63.61 -28.14
N HIS A 678 11.91 -64.46 -27.26
CA HIS A 678 11.89 -65.92 -27.41
C HIS A 678 12.09 -66.61 -26.06
#